data_AF-A0A7K1SI04-F1
#
_entry.id   AF-A0A7K1SI04-F1
#
_cell.length_a   1.000
_cell.length_b   1.000
_cell.length_c   1.000
_cell.angle_alpha   90.00
_cell.angle_beta   90.00
_cell.angle_gamma   90.00
#
_symmetry.space_group_name_H-M   'P 1'
#
loop_
_entity.id
_entity.type
_entity.pdbx_description
1 polymer ?
#
loop_
_entity_poly.entity_id
_entity_poly.type
_entity_poly.pdbx_seq_one_letter_code
_entity_poly.pdbx_strand_id
1 'polypeptide(L)'
;MLKSFSITTLTGAFLAVVLSASIGFDPVHQIRLQSTYVAGDTLPKVKLPEGADPEDPDWKGIDLTSKEPVLPLKPAEEANLFLLPPGYKIQPVLTEPAIQQPGAISFDANGRMYVLELRTYMLTADSKDELQPTSRISRWEDKNNDGVYETGTTFVDNLIFPRFVLPYGKDCILTMESDADNVYKYTDTNGDGKADKKEFFTNKYGRSGNVEHQQAFMYWGMDNWLYSTVNAFRIRETPNGIIREKTGANRAQWGITHDDDGKLWFQGGAIGLPSHFQFPIQYGNFDVPGEFAKGFDVPWGAAVKIADMQGGMDEVRQPDGSLNHVTGSAGNDVYRGDRLPAELKGQYFYGEPVARIVRQVNPVVTEGLTTLHNVYQDQKSEFLRSTDPLFRPVDMTTAPDGTLYITDMYHGIIQEGQWTQKGTYLRTKIEQYQLDKVVGLGRIWRITYEGKERDKVRPNMYAEKSIDVVKHLTHPNGWWRDAAQQVLVQRKDLSVVPQLTTMALTDKNPLARIHALWTLEGLGALKTSVVQKMVQDVNPRLRIQALRASETLYKAGDKTLAATYKRALADANTDVQIQAMLTAKFLKLPDLENDIKTVMASNKATGVKVIGEQILTPPKQRNMGPFGAPELSATQKAQVERGALVYNELCSQCHGNNGMGTPAGNGRLLAPALAGSVHIQSHPDYAIRVVLHGLEGPIEGKTYAGGLMASMKEQSDEWVADVLSYIRNGLSNDASLISPQQVAAVRKKTTGQQGAYQYAQLSKLIPYEIQPQSLTVTASHTASTRIGGNVSPATAFTYEGWSTGVSQQKGMWYQIEFPKEVNLAELQFTSPQTIKKGWKPKPGQSFATMTIPFIHNYPRAFTISVSSDGQNWQPIQTETKGVAGDNIILLNGAKAKFLKMQLSEGLADDSDEIPWSMGHLKVFAQ
;
A
#
# COMPACT_ATOMS: atom_id res chain seq x y z
N MET A 1 -14.83 72.45 -49.95
CA MET A 1 -14.86 71.95 -51.35
C MET A 1 -13.56 71.21 -51.62
N LEU A 2 -13.65 69.95 -52.09
CA LEU A 2 -12.68 69.16 -52.87
C LEU A 2 -11.18 69.09 -52.46
N LYS A 3 -10.75 67.83 -52.23
CA LYS A 3 -9.47 67.17 -52.59
C LYS A 3 -8.16 67.65 -51.92
N SER A 4 -7.52 66.76 -51.14
CA SER A 4 -6.38 65.91 -51.58
C SER A 4 -5.45 65.43 -50.43
N PHE A 5 -4.89 64.20 -50.58
CA PHE A 5 -3.67 63.56 -49.99
C PHE A 5 -3.57 63.35 -48.45
N SER A 6 -3.01 62.28 -47.86
CA SER A 6 -2.20 61.13 -48.29
C SER A 6 -2.40 59.96 -47.29
N ILE A 7 -2.40 58.70 -47.76
CA ILE A 7 -2.42 57.48 -46.93
C ILE A 7 -0.99 56.97 -46.79
N THR A 8 -0.49 56.93 -45.56
CA THR A 8 0.67 56.12 -45.15
C THR A 8 0.56 55.82 -43.66
N THR A 9 0.29 54.55 -43.29
CA THR A 9 0.98 53.87 -42.18
C THR A 9 0.67 52.36 -42.16
N LEU A 10 1.76 51.59 -42.18
CA LEU A 10 1.95 50.25 -41.60
C LEU A 10 1.13 49.06 -42.14
N THR A 11 1.64 48.46 -43.22
CA THR A 11 1.62 47.00 -43.42
C THR A 11 2.80 46.37 -42.68
N GLY A 12 2.53 45.63 -41.60
CA GLY A 12 3.57 44.83 -40.94
C GLY A 12 3.27 44.42 -39.50
N ALA A 13 2.09 43.85 -39.18
CA ALA A 13 1.85 43.25 -37.86
C ALA A 13 0.63 42.31 -37.77
N PHE A 14 0.11 41.74 -38.87
CA PHE A 14 -1.12 40.95 -38.82
C PHE A 14 -1.05 39.54 -39.43
N LEU A 15 0.16 38.97 -39.57
CA LEU A 15 0.34 37.57 -40.01
C LEU A 15 1.12 36.68 -39.03
N ALA A 16 1.45 37.16 -37.82
CA ALA A 16 2.29 36.42 -36.86
C ALA A 16 1.55 35.91 -35.61
N VAL A 17 0.26 36.21 -35.43
CA VAL A 17 -0.49 35.84 -34.20
C VAL A 17 -1.54 34.75 -34.43
N VAL A 18 -1.78 34.34 -35.68
CA VAL A 18 -2.70 33.23 -36.01
C VAL A 18 -1.95 31.95 -36.44
N LEU A 19 -0.62 32.01 -36.59
CA LEU A 19 0.22 30.86 -36.93
C LEU A 19 0.99 30.25 -35.74
N SER A 20 0.94 30.85 -34.55
CA SER A 20 1.58 30.33 -33.33
C SER A 20 0.69 29.40 -32.50
N ALA A 21 -0.61 29.29 -32.82
CA ALA A 21 -1.55 28.37 -32.15
C ALA A 21 -1.55 26.95 -32.75
N SER A 22 -0.65 26.65 -33.69
CA SER A 22 -0.60 25.38 -34.43
C SER A 22 0.81 24.76 -34.49
N ILE A 23 1.81 25.39 -33.88
CA ILE A 23 3.13 24.79 -33.68
C ILE A 23 3.00 23.98 -32.38
N GLY A 24 2.91 22.66 -32.53
CA GLY A 24 2.44 21.73 -31.51
C GLY A 24 3.17 21.81 -30.17
N PHE A 25 2.40 21.64 -29.10
CA PHE A 25 2.86 21.19 -27.79
C PHE A 25 3.45 19.77 -27.91
N ASP A 26 4.61 19.62 -28.55
CA ASP A 26 5.39 18.39 -28.55
C ASP A 26 6.37 18.47 -27.36
N PRO A 27 6.09 17.82 -26.21
CA PRO A 27 6.94 17.91 -25.03
C PRO A 27 8.34 17.34 -25.28
N VAL A 28 8.47 16.31 -26.12
CA VAL A 28 9.77 15.75 -26.53
C VAL A 28 10.58 16.80 -27.27
N HIS A 29 9.95 17.53 -28.20
CA HIS A 29 10.61 18.62 -28.91
C HIS A 29 11.00 19.78 -27.99
N GLN A 30 10.13 20.16 -27.05
CA GLN A 30 10.44 21.22 -26.07
C GLN A 30 11.62 20.86 -25.18
N ILE A 31 11.67 19.64 -24.64
CA ILE A 31 12.80 19.17 -23.83
C ILE A 31 14.08 19.18 -24.66
N ARG A 32 14.05 18.63 -25.88
CA ARG A 32 15.21 18.66 -26.80
C ARG A 32 15.68 20.10 -27.08
N LEU A 33 14.77 21.04 -27.33
CA LEU A 33 15.10 22.45 -27.55
C LEU A 33 15.76 23.08 -26.33
N GLN A 34 15.21 22.84 -25.12
CA GLN A 34 15.81 23.30 -23.87
C GLN A 34 17.21 22.71 -23.68
N SER A 35 17.41 21.42 -23.93
CA SER A 35 18.73 20.78 -23.89
C SER A 35 19.72 21.38 -24.89
N THR A 36 19.26 21.74 -26.11
CA THR A 36 20.12 22.40 -27.12
C THR A 36 20.44 23.86 -26.80
N TYR A 37 19.55 24.60 -26.12
CA TYR A 37 19.78 26.00 -25.73
C TYR A 37 20.70 26.14 -24.51
N VAL A 38 20.78 25.09 -23.67
CA VAL A 38 21.74 25.00 -22.54
C VAL A 38 23.12 24.49 -22.99
N ALA A 39 23.23 23.91 -24.20
CA ALA A 39 24.48 23.47 -24.81
C ALA A 39 25.34 24.65 -25.34
N GLY A 40 25.62 25.64 -24.48
CA GLY A 40 26.67 26.63 -24.73
C GLY A 40 28.05 26.01 -24.53
N ASP A 41 28.73 25.70 -25.63
CA ASP A 41 30.16 25.44 -25.87
C ASP A 41 30.99 24.45 -25.02
N THR A 42 30.54 23.89 -23.90
CA THR A 42 31.26 22.75 -23.26
C THR A 42 30.34 21.75 -22.56
N LEU A 43 30.46 20.46 -22.93
CA LEU A 43 29.81 19.33 -22.25
C LEU A 43 30.10 19.31 -20.73
N PRO A 44 29.20 18.72 -19.90
CA PRO A 44 29.43 18.58 -18.47
C PRO A 44 30.78 17.92 -18.17
N LYS A 45 31.56 18.55 -17.29
CA LYS A 45 32.82 18.01 -16.77
C LYS A 45 32.61 17.55 -15.35
N VAL A 46 32.43 16.26 -15.16
CA VAL A 46 32.32 15.63 -13.85
C VAL A 46 33.70 15.22 -13.33
N LYS A 47 33.84 15.15 -12.00
CA LYS A 47 35.05 14.71 -11.30
C LYS A 47 34.67 13.79 -10.17
N LEU A 48 35.64 13.04 -9.64
CA LEU A 48 35.45 12.35 -8.38
C LEU A 48 35.06 13.35 -7.28
N PRO A 49 34.11 13.01 -6.41
CA PRO A 49 33.78 13.81 -5.23
C PRO A 49 35.01 14.03 -4.34
N GLU A 50 35.02 15.15 -3.63
CA GLU A 50 36.08 15.43 -2.65
C GLU A 50 36.11 14.35 -1.56
N GLY A 51 37.28 13.75 -1.35
CA GLY A 51 37.48 12.66 -0.38
C GLY A 51 37.07 11.27 -0.85
N ALA A 52 36.59 11.09 -2.09
CA ALA A 52 36.34 9.77 -2.66
C ALA A 52 37.68 9.06 -2.97
N ASP A 53 37.78 7.78 -2.59
CA ASP A 53 38.92 6.93 -2.94
C ASP A 53 38.69 6.32 -4.34
N PRO A 54 39.56 6.61 -5.33
CA PRO A 54 39.43 6.06 -6.68
C PRO A 54 39.57 4.53 -6.75
N GLU A 55 40.16 3.89 -5.74
CA GLU A 55 40.30 2.44 -5.65
C GLU A 55 39.15 1.76 -4.89
N ASP A 56 38.24 2.55 -4.32
CA ASP A 56 37.02 2.03 -3.69
C ASP A 56 36.15 1.29 -4.74
N PRO A 57 35.58 0.13 -4.40
CA PRO A 57 34.77 -0.65 -5.34
C PRO A 57 33.64 0.13 -6.03
N ASP A 58 33.03 1.11 -5.34
CA ASP A 58 31.96 1.95 -5.92
C ASP A 58 32.47 2.84 -7.08
N TRP A 59 33.77 3.18 -7.09
CA TRP A 59 34.37 4.16 -8.01
C TRP A 59 35.38 3.56 -8.97
N LYS A 60 35.95 2.39 -8.65
CA LYS A 60 37.06 1.81 -9.39
C LYS A 60 36.73 1.61 -10.87
N GLY A 61 37.50 2.28 -11.74
CA GLY A 61 37.30 2.20 -13.19
C GLY A 61 36.15 3.05 -13.74
N ILE A 62 35.60 3.98 -12.95
CA ILE A 62 34.56 4.90 -13.40
C ILE A 62 35.01 5.76 -14.59
N ASP A 63 34.17 5.83 -15.63
CA ASP A 63 34.36 6.77 -16.75
C ASP A 63 33.84 8.16 -16.38
N LEU A 64 34.76 9.14 -16.31
CA LEU A 64 34.48 10.56 -16.02
C LEU A 64 34.64 11.46 -17.25
N THR A 65 34.83 10.88 -18.44
CA THR A 65 34.88 11.66 -19.68
C THR A 65 33.54 12.36 -19.91
N SER A 66 33.57 13.57 -20.47
CA SER A 66 32.35 14.29 -20.81
C SER A 66 31.49 13.49 -21.79
N LYS A 67 30.18 13.48 -21.58
CA LYS A 67 29.20 12.74 -22.40
C LYS A 67 28.16 13.70 -22.96
N GLU A 68 27.62 13.31 -24.12
CA GLU A 68 26.42 13.96 -24.66
C GLU A 68 25.23 13.70 -23.73
N PRO A 69 24.31 14.68 -23.59
CA PRO A 69 23.09 14.49 -22.82
C PRO A 69 22.25 13.33 -23.37
N VAL A 70 21.61 12.57 -22.47
CA VAL A 70 20.56 11.64 -22.88
C VAL A 70 19.33 12.46 -23.28
N LEU A 71 18.84 12.26 -24.50
CA LEU A 71 17.68 12.97 -25.05
C LEU A 71 16.48 12.04 -25.16
N PRO A 72 15.25 12.50 -24.86
CA PRO A 72 14.05 11.70 -25.04
C PRO A 72 13.77 11.43 -26.52
N LEU A 73 13.23 10.26 -26.81
CA LEU A 73 12.74 9.82 -28.12
C LEU A 73 11.24 10.08 -28.24
N LYS A 74 10.70 10.12 -29.46
CA LYS A 74 9.25 9.99 -29.67
C LYS A 74 8.82 8.53 -29.46
N PRO A 75 7.54 8.23 -29.13
CA PRO A 75 7.09 6.86 -28.96
C PRO A 75 7.43 5.93 -30.14
N ALA A 76 7.25 6.39 -31.38
CA ALA A 76 7.60 5.61 -32.57
C ALA A 76 9.11 5.37 -32.73
N GLU A 77 9.96 6.27 -32.21
CA GLU A 77 11.42 6.12 -32.23
C GLU A 77 11.88 5.13 -31.15
N GLU A 78 11.36 5.25 -29.92
CA GLU A 78 11.65 4.29 -28.85
C GLU A 78 11.16 2.88 -29.21
N ALA A 79 9.99 2.76 -29.86
CA ALA A 79 9.44 1.47 -30.25
C ALA A 79 10.41 0.61 -31.09
N ASN A 80 11.31 1.25 -31.85
CA ASN A 80 12.32 0.57 -32.66
C ASN A 80 13.53 0.07 -31.84
N LEU A 81 13.66 0.47 -30.58
CA LEU A 81 14.73 0.10 -29.66
C LEU A 81 14.37 -1.08 -28.74
N PHE A 82 13.13 -1.55 -28.80
CA PHE A 82 12.70 -2.75 -28.08
C PHE A 82 13.13 -4.04 -28.81
N LEU A 83 13.77 -4.92 -28.06
CA LEU A 83 14.20 -6.23 -28.49
C LEU A 83 13.30 -7.28 -27.85
N LEU A 84 12.45 -7.90 -28.66
CA LEU A 84 11.46 -8.91 -28.26
C LEU A 84 11.74 -10.26 -28.95
N PRO A 85 11.33 -11.39 -28.34
CA PRO A 85 11.35 -12.69 -28.99
C PRO A 85 10.54 -12.70 -30.30
N PRO A 86 10.89 -13.58 -31.25
CA PRO A 86 10.15 -13.69 -32.52
C PRO A 86 8.64 -13.85 -32.32
N GLY A 87 7.86 -13.16 -33.16
CA GLY A 87 6.40 -13.16 -33.14
C GLY A 87 5.77 -12.16 -32.18
N TYR A 88 6.51 -11.60 -31.21
CA TYR A 88 5.99 -10.55 -30.34
C TYR A 88 6.16 -9.16 -30.95
N LYS A 89 5.20 -8.27 -30.68
CA LYS A 89 5.25 -6.85 -31.05
C LYS A 89 4.83 -5.99 -29.88
N ILE A 90 5.33 -4.77 -29.82
CA ILE A 90 4.98 -3.76 -28.83
C ILE A 90 4.34 -2.55 -29.52
N GLN A 91 3.24 -2.04 -28.94
CA GLN A 91 2.44 -0.97 -29.52
C GLN A 91 2.09 0.08 -28.46
N PRO A 92 2.14 1.38 -28.78
CA PRO A 92 1.74 2.41 -27.83
C PRO A 92 0.21 2.41 -27.65
N VAL A 93 -0.26 2.52 -26.40
CA VAL A 93 -1.68 2.56 -26.04
C VAL A 93 -2.11 3.94 -25.58
N LEU A 94 -1.27 4.59 -24.79
CA LEU A 94 -1.48 5.91 -24.20
C LEU A 94 -0.11 6.49 -23.86
N THR A 95 0.19 7.71 -24.31
CA THR A 95 1.53 8.31 -24.17
C THR A 95 1.43 9.78 -23.76
N GLU A 96 2.56 10.40 -23.44
CA GLU A 96 2.66 11.85 -23.31
C GLU A 96 2.13 12.58 -24.59
N PRO A 97 1.64 13.83 -24.46
CA PRO A 97 1.45 14.60 -23.23
C PRO A 97 0.18 14.24 -22.44
N ALA A 98 -0.59 13.22 -22.86
CA ALA A 98 -1.86 12.86 -22.24
C ALA A 98 -1.69 12.41 -20.78
N ILE A 99 -0.64 11.64 -20.53
CA ILE A 99 -0.18 11.19 -19.21
C ILE A 99 1.27 11.61 -18.96
N GLN A 100 1.68 11.63 -17.70
CA GLN A 100 3.06 11.92 -17.28
C GLN A 100 3.45 11.04 -16.11
N GLN A 101 4.67 10.51 -16.15
CA GLN A 101 5.31 9.70 -15.11
C GLN A 101 4.36 8.65 -14.52
N PRO A 102 3.74 7.79 -15.36
CA PRO A 102 2.80 6.79 -14.88
C PRO A 102 3.55 5.80 -13.97
N GLY A 103 3.02 5.59 -12.76
CA GLY A 103 3.57 4.63 -11.78
C GLY A 103 2.83 3.30 -11.76
N ALA A 104 1.53 3.30 -12.09
CA ALA A 104 0.70 2.10 -12.15
C ALA A 104 -0.54 2.31 -13.01
N ILE A 105 -1.11 1.22 -13.55
CA ILE A 105 -2.42 1.24 -14.21
C ILE A 105 -3.36 0.18 -13.62
N SER A 106 -4.66 0.42 -13.72
CA SER A 106 -5.68 -0.56 -13.33
C SER A 106 -6.94 -0.41 -14.16
N PHE A 107 -7.65 -1.52 -14.41
CA PHE A 107 -8.89 -1.53 -15.18
C PHE A 107 -10.10 -1.83 -14.30
N ASP A 108 -11.17 -1.05 -14.46
CA ASP A 108 -12.46 -1.37 -13.82
C ASP A 108 -13.31 -2.32 -14.67
N ALA A 109 -14.43 -2.82 -14.12
CA ALA A 109 -15.24 -3.85 -14.78
C ALA A 109 -15.96 -3.40 -16.09
N ASN A 110 -15.81 -2.14 -16.50
CA ASN A 110 -16.20 -1.63 -17.83
C ASN A 110 -14.99 -1.46 -18.77
N GLY A 111 -13.81 -1.94 -18.38
CA GLY A 111 -12.58 -1.85 -19.16
C GLY A 111 -11.96 -0.46 -19.18
N ARG A 112 -12.38 0.47 -18.30
CA ARG A 112 -11.80 1.82 -18.25
C ARG A 112 -10.47 1.77 -17.52
N MET A 113 -9.45 2.40 -18.09
CA MET A 113 -8.09 2.42 -17.53
C MET A 113 -7.93 3.60 -16.58
N TYR A 114 -7.54 3.34 -15.35
CA TYR A 114 -7.07 4.37 -14.43
C TYR A 114 -5.54 4.38 -14.44
N VAL A 115 -4.95 5.57 -14.53
CA VAL A 115 -3.50 5.78 -14.55
C VAL A 115 -3.11 6.61 -13.35
N LEU A 116 -2.23 6.06 -12.51
CA LEU A 116 -1.62 6.77 -11.39
C LEU A 116 -0.39 7.52 -11.92
N GLU A 117 -0.41 8.84 -11.85
CA GLU A 117 0.62 9.72 -12.41
C GLU A 117 1.43 10.39 -11.29
N LEU A 118 2.73 10.08 -11.21
CA LEU A 118 3.69 10.56 -10.21
C LEU A 118 4.41 11.82 -10.68
N ARG A 119 3.64 12.89 -10.90
CA ARG A 119 4.08 14.14 -11.57
C ARG A 119 5.12 14.95 -10.82
N THR A 120 5.49 14.54 -9.61
CA THR A 120 6.51 15.17 -8.76
C THR A 120 7.77 14.33 -8.59
N TYR A 121 7.79 13.09 -9.10
CA TYR A 121 8.89 12.18 -8.84
C TYR A 121 10.17 12.63 -9.54
N MET A 122 11.22 12.89 -8.75
CA MET A 122 12.57 13.23 -9.24
C MET A 122 12.59 14.26 -10.39
N LEU A 123 11.83 15.36 -10.24
CA LEU A 123 11.83 16.47 -11.22
C LEU A 123 13.17 17.20 -11.29
N THR A 124 13.99 17.05 -10.24
CA THR A 124 15.36 17.53 -10.16
C THR A 124 16.19 16.48 -9.45
N ALA A 125 17.50 16.50 -9.66
CA ALA A 125 18.42 15.59 -8.97
C ALA A 125 18.52 15.82 -7.46
N ASP A 126 17.93 16.90 -6.93
CA ASP A 126 17.86 17.22 -5.50
C ASP A 126 16.47 16.89 -4.89
N SER A 127 15.57 16.23 -5.64
CA SER A 127 14.19 15.88 -5.21
C SER A 127 13.37 17.06 -4.71
N LYS A 128 13.62 18.25 -5.26
CA LYS A 128 12.88 19.44 -4.89
C LYS A 128 11.40 19.28 -5.21
N ASP A 129 10.54 19.68 -4.29
CA ASP A 129 9.09 19.76 -4.46
C ASP A 129 8.39 18.40 -4.66
N GLU A 130 9.02 17.30 -4.25
CA GLU A 130 8.51 15.92 -4.46
C GLU A 130 7.16 15.66 -3.79
N LEU A 131 6.90 16.27 -2.63
CA LEU A 131 5.64 16.13 -1.90
C LEU A 131 4.62 17.25 -2.19
N GLN A 132 4.82 18.06 -3.23
CA GLN A 132 3.79 19.00 -3.66
C GLN A 132 2.54 18.25 -4.17
N PRO A 133 1.33 18.76 -3.91
CA PRO A 133 0.08 18.12 -4.32
C PRO A 133 -0.21 18.38 -5.81
N THR A 134 0.62 17.86 -6.72
CA THR A 134 0.46 18.05 -8.18
C THR A 134 0.29 16.73 -8.95
N SER A 135 0.50 15.60 -8.26
CA SER A 135 0.25 14.28 -8.83
C SER A 135 -1.26 14.01 -8.91
N ARG A 136 -1.65 13.03 -9.74
CA ARG A 136 -3.07 12.79 -10.02
C ARG A 136 -3.34 11.34 -10.39
N ILE A 137 -4.62 11.00 -10.44
CA ILE A 137 -5.12 9.77 -11.06
C ILE A 137 -6.05 10.17 -12.20
N SER A 138 -5.73 9.75 -13.42
CA SER A 138 -6.57 9.96 -14.60
C SER A 138 -7.36 8.70 -14.98
N ARG A 139 -8.47 8.86 -15.69
CA ARG A 139 -9.32 7.78 -16.21
C ARG A 139 -9.43 7.90 -17.72
N TRP A 140 -9.26 6.80 -18.43
CA TRP A 140 -9.19 6.73 -19.89
C TRP A 140 -10.08 5.62 -20.46
N GLU A 141 -10.58 5.84 -21.67
CA GLU A 141 -11.47 4.93 -22.40
C GLU A 141 -11.07 4.86 -23.88
N ASP A 142 -11.13 3.64 -24.43
CA ASP A 142 -11.08 3.36 -25.88
C ASP A 142 -12.51 3.40 -26.45
N LYS A 143 -12.95 4.59 -26.91
CA LYS A 143 -14.36 4.82 -27.30
C LYS A 143 -14.67 4.33 -28.69
N ASN A 144 -13.68 4.17 -29.56
CA ASN A 144 -13.85 3.68 -30.93
C ASN A 144 -13.47 2.19 -31.08
N ASN A 145 -12.96 1.54 -30.01
CA ASN A 145 -12.49 0.16 -29.96
C ASN A 145 -11.38 -0.12 -30.97
N ASP A 146 -10.47 0.81 -31.19
CA ASP A 146 -9.28 0.61 -32.04
C ASP A 146 -8.09 0.07 -31.24
N GLY A 147 -8.15 0.12 -29.91
CA GLY A 147 -7.09 -0.31 -29.01
C GLY A 147 -6.25 0.85 -28.49
N VAL A 148 -6.55 2.10 -28.81
CA VAL A 148 -5.90 3.28 -28.24
C VAL A 148 -6.85 3.88 -27.22
N TYR A 149 -6.32 4.32 -26.07
CA TYR A 149 -7.14 4.94 -25.02
C TYR A 149 -7.11 6.46 -25.22
N GLU A 150 -7.99 6.98 -26.07
CA GLU A 150 -7.93 8.35 -26.59
C GLU A 150 -8.79 9.35 -25.81
N THR A 151 -9.77 8.88 -25.03
CA THR A 151 -10.67 9.77 -24.27
C THR A 151 -10.40 9.66 -22.78
N GLY A 152 -10.02 10.76 -22.13
CA GLY A 152 -9.75 10.73 -20.69
C GLY A 152 -10.06 12.01 -19.91
N THR A 153 -10.14 11.85 -18.61
CA THR A 153 -10.38 12.90 -17.61
C THR A 153 -9.42 12.75 -16.45
N THR A 154 -9.14 13.85 -15.75
CA THR A 154 -8.53 13.77 -14.42
C THR A 154 -9.59 13.31 -13.43
N PHE A 155 -9.46 12.08 -12.93
CA PHE A 155 -10.44 11.48 -12.04
C PHE A 155 -10.29 12.00 -10.60
N VAL A 156 -9.05 12.04 -10.09
CA VAL A 156 -8.69 12.70 -8.83
C VAL A 156 -7.45 13.54 -9.08
N ASP A 157 -7.46 14.80 -8.63
CA ASP A 157 -6.37 15.76 -8.84
C ASP A 157 -5.76 16.23 -7.51
N ASN A 158 -4.63 16.93 -7.61
CA ASN A 158 -3.92 17.54 -6.48
C ASN A 158 -3.57 16.55 -5.35
N LEU A 159 -3.07 15.37 -5.71
CA LEU A 159 -2.62 14.35 -4.78
C LEU A 159 -1.13 14.52 -4.46
N ILE A 160 -0.76 14.32 -3.21
CA ILE A 160 0.63 14.16 -2.79
C ILE A 160 1.05 12.72 -3.09
N PHE A 161 1.80 12.55 -4.18
CA PHE A 161 2.46 11.30 -4.57
C PHE A 161 1.58 10.06 -4.28
N PRO A 162 0.52 9.83 -5.06
CA PRO A 162 -0.46 8.78 -4.81
C PRO A 162 0.22 7.41 -4.78
N ARG A 163 -0.21 6.55 -3.85
CA ARG A 163 0.46 5.27 -3.60
C ARG A 163 -0.09 4.11 -4.39
N PHE A 164 -1.38 4.10 -4.71
CA PHE A 164 -1.98 3.03 -5.52
C PHE A 164 -3.29 3.51 -6.13
N VAL A 165 -3.77 2.82 -7.17
CA VAL A 165 -5.10 3.01 -7.74
C VAL A 165 -5.79 1.65 -7.85
N LEU A 166 -6.90 1.48 -7.11
CA LEU A 166 -7.68 0.25 -7.13
C LEU A 166 -9.14 0.58 -7.45
N PRO A 167 -9.66 0.25 -8.64
CA PRO A 167 -11.09 0.28 -8.91
C PRO A 167 -11.86 -0.54 -7.87
N TYR A 168 -12.88 0.08 -7.25
CA TYR A 168 -13.59 -0.49 -6.11
C TYR A 168 -15.09 -0.22 -6.24
N GLY A 169 -15.67 -0.79 -7.29
CA GLY A 169 -17.08 -0.67 -7.62
C GLY A 169 -17.31 0.32 -8.75
N LYS A 170 -18.58 0.50 -9.11
CA LYS A 170 -18.98 1.39 -10.20
C LYS A 170 -18.53 2.82 -9.90
N ASP A 171 -17.80 3.42 -10.85
CA ASP A 171 -17.38 4.83 -10.85
C ASP A 171 -16.58 5.23 -9.59
N CYS A 172 -15.79 4.30 -9.06
CA CYS A 172 -15.13 4.46 -7.79
C CYS A 172 -13.74 3.83 -7.74
N ILE A 173 -12.79 4.48 -7.06
CA ILE A 173 -11.48 3.93 -6.73
C ILE A 173 -11.17 4.03 -5.23
N LEU A 174 -10.23 3.21 -4.76
CA LEU A 174 -9.49 3.41 -3.53
C LEU A 174 -8.08 3.92 -3.84
N THR A 175 -7.63 4.92 -3.09
CA THR A 175 -6.24 5.41 -3.14
C THR A 175 -5.83 6.00 -1.79
N MET A 176 -4.53 6.25 -1.63
CA MET A 176 -3.96 7.04 -0.54
C MET A 176 -2.76 7.86 -1.04
N GLU A 177 -2.39 8.86 -0.27
CA GLU A 177 -1.24 9.74 -0.53
C GLU A 177 0.01 9.25 0.23
N SER A 178 1.20 9.68 -0.19
CA SER A 178 2.44 9.43 0.57
C SER A 178 2.41 10.17 1.90
N ASP A 179 3.13 9.66 2.91
CA ASP A 179 3.19 10.23 4.27
C ASP A 179 1.81 10.36 4.97
N ALA A 180 0.80 9.64 4.47
CA ALA A 180 -0.57 9.63 5.00
C ALA A 180 -0.97 8.25 5.54
N ASP A 181 -1.93 8.20 6.48
CA ASP A 181 -2.43 6.94 7.04
C ASP A 181 -3.62 6.34 6.30
N ASN A 182 -4.45 7.24 5.79
CA ASN A 182 -5.82 6.95 5.47
C ASN A 182 -5.95 6.58 4.01
N VAL A 183 -6.65 5.48 3.77
CA VAL A 183 -7.16 5.12 2.45
C VAL A 183 -8.53 5.75 2.30
N TYR A 184 -8.74 6.41 1.17
CA TYR A 184 -10.00 7.04 0.83
C TYR A 184 -10.63 6.39 -0.39
N LYS A 185 -11.96 6.37 -0.38
CA LYS A 185 -12.82 6.02 -1.49
C LYS A 185 -13.21 7.29 -2.24
N TYR A 186 -12.88 7.36 -3.52
CA TYR A 186 -13.23 8.47 -4.40
C TYR A 186 -14.28 7.99 -5.41
N THR A 187 -15.42 8.67 -5.45
CA THR A 187 -16.57 8.29 -6.30
C THR A 187 -16.97 9.45 -7.20
N ASP A 188 -17.22 9.15 -8.47
CA ASP A 188 -17.90 10.02 -9.44
C ASP A 188 -19.42 9.75 -9.33
N THR A 189 -20.16 10.68 -8.73
CA THR A 189 -21.60 10.48 -8.47
C THR A 189 -22.49 10.98 -9.60
N ASN A 190 -21.94 11.74 -10.56
CA ASN A 190 -22.70 12.39 -11.63
C ASN A 190 -22.39 11.83 -13.04
N GLY A 191 -21.34 11.03 -13.18
CA GLY A 191 -20.95 10.35 -14.41
C GLY A 191 -20.09 11.17 -15.38
N ASP A 192 -19.55 12.33 -14.97
CA ASP A 192 -18.72 13.20 -15.82
C ASP A 192 -17.26 12.72 -15.96
N GLY A 193 -16.88 11.69 -15.21
CA GLY A 193 -15.53 11.16 -15.18
C GLY A 193 -14.60 11.78 -14.18
N LYS A 194 -15.11 12.51 -13.19
CA LYS A 194 -14.34 13.09 -12.09
C LYS A 194 -14.95 12.69 -10.78
N ALA A 195 -14.11 12.31 -9.82
CA ALA A 195 -14.59 12.05 -8.48
C ALA A 195 -15.05 13.35 -7.81
N ASP A 196 -16.31 13.40 -7.40
CA ASP A 196 -16.92 14.53 -6.67
C ASP A 196 -17.18 14.20 -5.19
N LYS A 197 -16.93 12.95 -4.79
CA LYS A 197 -17.09 12.48 -3.41
C LYS A 197 -15.84 11.77 -2.90
N LYS A 198 -15.35 12.17 -1.72
CA LYS A 198 -14.23 11.54 -0.98
C LYS A 198 -14.74 11.01 0.37
N GLU A 199 -14.58 9.71 0.62
CA GLU A 199 -15.04 9.04 1.84
C GLU A 199 -13.89 8.29 2.51
N PHE A 200 -13.78 8.39 3.83
CA PHE A 200 -12.83 7.57 4.58
C PHE A 200 -13.17 6.09 4.41
N PHE A 201 -12.19 5.27 4.04
CA PHE A 201 -12.37 3.82 3.88
C PHE A 201 -11.73 3.06 5.04
N THR A 202 -10.43 3.28 5.28
CA THR A 202 -9.67 2.63 6.36
C THR A 202 -8.39 3.41 6.65
N ASN A 203 -7.63 2.99 7.66
CA ASN A 203 -6.38 3.63 8.09
C ASN A 203 -5.29 2.60 8.37
N LYS A 204 -4.17 3.00 9.00
CA LYS A 204 -3.01 2.18 9.37
C LYS A 204 -2.30 1.56 8.18
N TYR A 205 -2.25 2.31 7.09
CA TYR A 205 -1.42 1.99 5.93
C TYR A 205 -0.15 2.83 5.90
N GLY A 206 -0.10 3.93 6.67
CA GLY A 206 0.87 4.98 6.48
C GLY A 206 2.28 4.66 6.98
N ARG A 207 3.23 5.28 6.29
CA ARG A 207 4.67 5.29 6.57
C ARG A 207 5.21 6.66 6.18
N SER A 208 6.38 7.01 6.72
CA SER A 208 7.14 8.16 6.26
C SER A 208 8.58 7.82 5.94
N GLY A 209 9.28 8.79 5.35
CA GLY A 209 10.63 8.61 4.81
C GLY A 209 10.58 8.26 3.33
N ASN A 210 11.72 7.83 2.76
CA ASN A 210 11.89 7.59 1.33
C ASN A 210 10.64 6.91 0.70
N VAL A 211 10.08 7.54 -0.35
CA VAL A 211 8.85 7.08 -1.01
C VAL A 211 9.00 5.70 -1.64
N GLU A 212 10.22 5.25 -1.93
CA GLU A 212 10.57 3.90 -2.36
C GLU A 212 10.29 2.83 -1.30
N HIS A 213 10.27 3.21 -0.03
CA HIS A 213 10.06 2.32 1.12
C HIS A 213 8.62 2.36 1.64
N GLN A 214 7.76 3.15 1.01
CA GLN A 214 6.33 3.20 1.30
C GLN A 214 5.56 2.23 0.39
N GLN A 215 4.39 1.79 0.86
CA GLN A 215 3.46 0.94 0.09
C GLN A 215 3.18 1.53 -1.29
N ALA A 216 3.24 0.76 -2.37
CA ALA A 216 3.02 1.23 -3.74
C ALA A 216 1.87 0.52 -4.48
N PHE A 217 1.27 -0.51 -3.88
CA PHE A 217 0.14 -1.20 -4.49
C PHE A 217 -0.86 -1.67 -3.44
N MET A 218 -2.14 -1.69 -3.83
CA MET A 218 -3.22 -2.40 -3.13
C MET A 218 -3.98 -3.27 -4.13
N TYR A 219 -4.27 -4.51 -3.74
CA TYR A 219 -4.82 -5.53 -4.62
C TYR A 219 -5.99 -6.26 -3.97
N TRP A 220 -7.04 -6.53 -4.76
CA TRP A 220 -8.16 -7.37 -4.35
C TRP A 220 -7.90 -8.82 -4.74
N GLY A 221 -7.55 -9.65 -3.75
CA GLY A 221 -7.29 -11.07 -3.96
C GLY A 221 -8.57 -11.87 -4.19
N MET A 222 -8.46 -13.01 -4.90
CA MET A 222 -9.59 -13.92 -5.15
C MET A 222 -10.30 -14.39 -3.87
N ASP A 223 -9.63 -14.35 -2.73
CA ASP A 223 -10.19 -14.68 -1.42
C ASP A 223 -11.05 -13.57 -0.79
N ASN A 224 -11.34 -12.51 -1.55
CA ASN A 224 -12.12 -11.34 -1.15
C ASN A 224 -11.47 -10.47 -0.07
N TRP A 225 -10.15 -10.58 0.11
CA TRP A 225 -9.36 -9.69 0.96
C TRP A 225 -8.54 -8.71 0.12
N LEU A 226 -8.32 -7.52 0.68
CA LEU A 226 -7.41 -6.50 0.15
C LEU A 226 -6.04 -6.63 0.81
N TYR A 227 -5.01 -6.58 -0.01
CA TYR A 227 -3.60 -6.68 0.38
C TYR A 227 -2.86 -5.46 -0.12
N SER A 228 -1.84 -5.02 0.62
CA SER A 228 -0.91 -4.01 0.12
C SER A 228 0.53 -4.47 0.27
N THR A 229 1.40 -3.95 -0.59
CA THR A 229 2.86 -4.05 -0.41
C THR A 229 3.28 -3.48 0.95
N VAL A 230 4.41 -3.94 1.48
CA VAL A 230 5.04 -3.51 2.74
C VAL A 230 4.26 -3.90 4.03
N ASN A 231 2.94 -3.86 4.02
CA ASN A 231 2.12 -4.13 5.21
C ASN A 231 1.89 -5.62 5.45
N ALA A 232 2.13 -6.08 6.68
CA ALA A 232 1.95 -7.47 7.12
C ALA A 232 0.53 -7.74 7.65
N PHE A 233 -0.47 -7.23 6.95
CA PHE A 233 -1.88 -7.48 7.22
C PHE A 233 -2.69 -7.41 5.93
N ARG A 234 -3.88 -7.99 5.98
CA ARG A 234 -4.93 -7.87 4.97
C ARG A 234 -6.20 -7.31 5.58
N ILE A 235 -7.04 -6.68 4.76
CA ILE A 235 -8.34 -6.16 5.22
C ILE A 235 -9.49 -6.66 4.36
N ARG A 236 -10.71 -6.62 4.89
CA ARG A 236 -11.92 -6.92 4.12
C ARG A 236 -13.07 -6.05 4.57
N GLU A 237 -13.84 -5.55 3.62
CA GLU A 237 -15.10 -4.87 3.91
C GLU A 237 -16.18 -5.89 4.29
N THR A 238 -16.88 -5.63 5.40
CA THR A 238 -18.04 -6.39 5.84
C THR A 238 -19.23 -5.44 6.05
N PRO A 239 -20.47 -5.95 6.18
CA PRO A 239 -21.62 -5.12 6.54
C PRO A 239 -21.49 -4.38 7.88
N ASN A 240 -20.52 -4.76 8.74
CA ASN A 240 -20.27 -4.14 10.04
C ASN A 240 -19.00 -3.26 10.06
N GLY A 241 -18.33 -3.06 8.91
CA GLY A 241 -17.10 -2.29 8.81
C GLY A 241 -15.92 -3.09 8.25
N ILE A 242 -14.73 -2.49 8.32
CA ILE A 242 -13.48 -3.09 7.84
C ILE A 242 -12.90 -4.01 8.92
N ILE A 243 -12.72 -5.28 8.59
CA ILE A 243 -11.97 -6.23 9.43
C ILE A 243 -10.53 -6.34 8.94
N ARG A 244 -9.60 -6.59 9.85
CA ARG A 244 -8.18 -6.77 9.59
C ARG A 244 -7.67 -8.09 10.11
N GLU A 245 -6.79 -8.73 9.35
CA GLU A 245 -6.11 -9.96 9.75
C GLU A 245 -4.61 -9.86 9.48
N LYS A 246 -3.78 -10.29 10.43
CA LYS A 246 -2.33 -10.33 10.27
C LYS A 246 -1.94 -11.34 9.20
N THR A 247 -0.88 -11.04 8.45
CA THR A 247 -0.26 -11.93 7.47
C THR A 247 1.22 -12.09 7.75
N GLY A 248 1.93 -12.90 6.95
CA GLY A 248 3.39 -12.79 6.88
C GLY A 248 3.85 -11.39 6.41
N ALA A 249 5.10 -11.05 6.69
CA ALA A 249 5.74 -9.86 6.15
C ALA A 249 6.06 -10.07 4.67
N ASN A 250 5.40 -9.31 3.78
CA ASN A 250 5.47 -9.55 2.34
C ASN A 250 6.85 -9.28 1.70
N ARG A 251 7.73 -8.48 2.33
CA ARG A 251 9.03 -8.07 1.74
C ARG A 251 8.90 -7.43 0.35
N ALA A 252 7.73 -6.87 0.06
CA ALA A 252 7.35 -6.32 -1.24
C ALA A 252 7.34 -4.81 -1.17
N GLN A 253 7.81 -4.15 -2.24
CA GLN A 253 7.77 -2.69 -2.36
C GLN A 253 6.92 -2.27 -3.56
N TRP A 254 7.20 -2.83 -4.73
CA TRP A 254 6.69 -2.33 -6.01
C TRP A 254 6.03 -3.41 -6.84
N GLY A 255 5.05 -4.10 -6.28
CA GLY A 255 4.18 -4.95 -7.09
C GLY A 255 3.50 -6.05 -6.29
N ILE A 256 2.29 -6.38 -6.74
CA ILE A 256 1.46 -7.46 -6.21
C ILE A 256 0.49 -7.93 -7.31
N THR A 257 0.32 -9.24 -7.43
CA THR A 257 -0.69 -9.87 -8.29
C THR A 257 -1.13 -11.21 -7.69
N HIS A 258 -1.93 -11.98 -8.39
CA HIS A 258 -2.22 -13.38 -8.07
C HIS A 258 -2.27 -14.28 -9.31
N ASP A 259 -2.03 -15.56 -9.10
CA ASP A 259 -2.23 -16.58 -10.14
C ASP A 259 -3.71 -16.98 -10.29
N ASP A 260 -3.99 -17.95 -11.17
CA ASP A 260 -5.33 -18.50 -11.40
C ASP A 260 -5.93 -19.24 -10.18
N ASP A 261 -5.14 -19.53 -9.16
CA ASP A 261 -5.56 -20.15 -7.91
C ASP A 261 -5.67 -19.13 -6.76
N GLY A 262 -5.50 -17.84 -7.04
CA GLY A 262 -5.59 -16.77 -6.06
C GLY A 262 -4.47 -16.85 -5.01
N LYS A 263 -3.32 -17.44 -5.35
CA LYS A 263 -2.09 -17.28 -4.54
C LYS A 263 -1.46 -15.95 -4.93
N LEU A 264 -1.21 -15.11 -3.94
CA LEU A 264 -0.60 -13.80 -4.17
C LEU A 264 0.89 -13.95 -4.51
N TRP A 265 1.36 -13.10 -5.40
CA TRP A 265 2.76 -12.94 -5.76
C TRP A 265 3.15 -11.50 -5.55
N PHE A 266 4.31 -11.27 -4.93
CA PHE A 266 4.78 -9.95 -4.56
C PHE A 266 6.15 -9.67 -5.16
N GLN A 267 6.42 -8.42 -5.53
CA GLN A 267 7.72 -8.01 -6.07
C GLN A 267 8.53 -7.21 -5.04
N GLY A 268 9.71 -7.72 -4.70
CA GLY A 268 10.70 -6.99 -3.90
C GLY A 268 11.39 -5.92 -4.74
N GLY A 269 11.41 -4.68 -4.24
CA GLY A 269 12.05 -3.56 -4.93
C GLY A 269 13.57 -3.62 -4.80
N ALA A 270 14.07 -3.32 -3.61
CA ALA A 270 15.50 -3.24 -3.31
C ALA A 270 16.27 -4.56 -3.47
N ILE A 271 15.60 -5.71 -3.28
CA ILE A 271 16.21 -7.02 -3.51
C ILE A 271 16.08 -7.48 -4.96
N GLY A 272 15.22 -6.84 -5.76
CA GLY A 272 14.93 -7.23 -7.14
C GLY A 272 14.20 -8.59 -7.34
N LEU A 273 13.91 -9.34 -6.28
CA LEU A 273 13.39 -10.70 -6.36
C LEU A 273 11.91 -10.82 -5.97
N PRO A 274 11.15 -11.72 -6.62
CA PRO A 274 9.80 -12.07 -6.21
C PRO A 274 9.76 -12.66 -4.80
N SER A 275 8.61 -12.58 -4.13
CA SER A 275 8.40 -13.15 -2.81
C SER A 275 6.98 -13.70 -2.63
N HIS A 276 6.81 -14.58 -1.63
CA HIS A 276 5.53 -15.19 -1.23
C HIS A 276 4.82 -16.00 -2.33
N PHE A 277 5.59 -16.56 -3.26
CA PHE A 277 5.10 -17.43 -4.31
C PHE A 277 5.01 -18.91 -3.91
N GLN A 278 5.52 -19.29 -2.73
CA GLN A 278 5.42 -20.67 -2.24
C GLN A 278 3.99 -21.00 -1.84
N PHE A 279 3.43 -20.21 -0.91
CA PHE A 279 2.10 -20.43 -0.33
C PHE A 279 1.40 -19.09 -0.07
N PRO A 280 0.05 -19.08 0.05
CA PRO A 280 -0.68 -17.87 0.38
C PRO A 280 -0.18 -17.21 1.69
N ILE A 281 0.11 -15.90 1.62
CA ILE A 281 0.81 -15.14 2.66
C ILE A 281 0.11 -15.10 4.04
N GLN A 282 -1.21 -15.31 4.09
CA GLN A 282 -1.94 -15.38 5.35
C GLN A 282 -1.49 -16.54 6.25
N TYR A 283 -0.85 -17.57 5.68
CA TYR A 283 -0.30 -18.69 6.45
C TYR A 283 1.04 -18.37 7.13
N GLY A 284 1.65 -17.22 6.81
CA GLY A 284 2.90 -16.74 7.39
C GLY A 284 4.10 -16.84 6.44
N ASN A 285 5.27 -16.46 6.95
CA ASN A 285 6.53 -16.59 6.23
C ASN A 285 7.09 -18.01 6.38
N PHE A 286 7.57 -18.59 5.27
CA PHE A 286 8.31 -19.85 5.23
C PHE A 286 9.62 -19.60 4.48
N ASP A 287 10.72 -20.13 4.99
CA ASP A 287 12.03 -20.05 4.33
C ASP A 287 12.26 -21.35 3.54
N VAL A 288 12.32 -21.26 2.21
CA VAL A 288 12.51 -22.42 1.32
C VAL A 288 13.89 -22.35 0.66
N PRO A 289 14.85 -23.21 1.04
CA PRO A 289 16.17 -23.24 0.40
C PRO A 289 16.07 -23.56 -1.10
N GLY A 290 16.80 -22.82 -1.93
CA GLY A 290 16.84 -23.09 -3.38
C GLY A 290 15.57 -22.73 -4.14
N GLU A 291 14.74 -21.82 -3.61
CA GLU A 291 13.52 -21.35 -4.28
C GLU A 291 13.76 -20.53 -5.56
N PHE A 292 15.00 -20.11 -5.81
CA PHE A 292 15.44 -19.51 -7.06
C PHE A 292 16.48 -20.41 -7.73
N ALA A 293 16.35 -20.61 -9.05
CA ALA A 293 17.36 -21.30 -9.83
C ALA A 293 18.71 -20.55 -9.80
N LYS A 294 19.82 -21.26 -10.01
CA LYS A 294 21.16 -20.66 -10.03
C LYS A 294 21.24 -19.55 -11.08
N GLY A 295 21.68 -18.36 -10.66
CA GLY A 295 21.84 -17.18 -11.51
C GLY A 295 20.54 -16.49 -11.88
N PHE A 296 19.43 -16.84 -11.23
CA PHE A 296 18.13 -16.19 -11.42
C PHE A 296 18.23 -14.68 -11.20
N ASP A 297 19.03 -14.22 -10.25
CA ASP A 297 19.26 -12.82 -9.92
C ASP A 297 20.07 -12.02 -10.94
N VAL A 298 20.66 -12.67 -11.96
CA VAL A 298 21.50 -12.00 -12.97
C VAL A 298 20.65 -11.49 -14.14
N PRO A 299 20.54 -10.17 -14.40
CA PRO A 299 19.77 -9.61 -15.51
C PRO A 299 20.57 -9.56 -16.81
N TRP A 300 19.94 -9.87 -17.94
CA TRP A 300 20.61 -9.85 -19.24
C TRP A 300 20.11 -8.74 -20.16
N GLY A 301 20.28 -7.47 -19.74
CA GLY A 301 19.90 -6.28 -20.50
C GLY A 301 20.69 -6.05 -21.79
N ALA A 302 20.28 -5.04 -22.57
CA ALA A 302 21.06 -4.53 -23.69
C ALA A 302 22.13 -3.54 -23.21
N ALA A 303 23.21 -3.36 -23.98
CA ALA A 303 24.30 -2.47 -23.60
C ALA A 303 23.90 -0.99 -23.76
N VAL A 304 23.38 -0.37 -22.71
CA VAL A 304 23.03 1.06 -22.64
C VAL A 304 24.24 1.94 -22.31
N LYS A 305 25.24 1.39 -21.61
CA LYS A 305 26.56 2.00 -21.33
C LYS A 305 26.59 3.34 -20.57
N ILE A 306 25.54 3.69 -19.83
CA ILE A 306 25.57 4.90 -18.98
C ILE A 306 25.99 4.63 -17.53
N ALA A 307 25.90 3.37 -17.07
CA ALA A 307 26.30 2.93 -15.73
C ALA A 307 25.66 3.75 -14.59
N ASP A 308 24.35 4.02 -14.64
CA ASP A 308 23.58 4.82 -13.67
C ASP A 308 23.03 3.98 -12.49
N MET A 309 23.87 3.14 -11.88
CA MET A 309 23.49 2.23 -10.79
C MET A 309 23.76 2.86 -9.43
N GLN A 310 22.83 2.73 -8.49
CA GLN A 310 22.93 3.31 -7.14
C GLN A 310 24.11 2.76 -6.33
N GLY A 311 24.46 1.47 -6.50
CA GLY A 311 25.61 0.83 -5.84
C GLY A 311 26.96 1.05 -6.54
N GLY A 312 27.06 1.96 -7.51
CA GLY A 312 28.34 2.28 -8.12
C GLY A 312 28.84 1.24 -9.13
N MET A 313 30.15 1.22 -9.36
CA MET A 313 30.81 0.33 -10.31
C MET A 313 30.71 -1.15 -9.94
N ASP A 314 30.48 -1.47 -8.66
CA ASP A 314 30.25 -2.84 -8.17
C ASP A 314 28.96 -3.47 -8.71
N GLU A 315 28.02 -2.64 -9.16
CA GLU A 315 26.76 -3.05 -9.79
C GLU A 315 26.89 -3.18 -11.32
N VAL A 316 28.01 -2.73 -11.88
CA VAL A 316 28.20 -2.61 -13.32
C VAL A 316 28.94 -3.82 -13.87
N ARG A 317 28.33 -4.51 -14.83
CA ARG A 317 28.96 -5.56 -15.60
C ARG A 317 29.97 -4.95 -16.58
N GLN A 318 31.22 -5.39 -16.50
CA GLN A 318 32.27 -4.98 -17.41
C GLN A 318 32.47 -5.99 -18.55
N PRO A 319 32.76 -5.55 -19.79
CA PRO A 319 32.88 -4.16 -20.26
C PRO A 319 31.57 -3.57 -20.84
N ASP A 320 30.43 -4.27 -20.72
CA ASP A 320 29.19 -3.88 -21.41
C ASP A 320 28.42 -2.72 -20.75
N GLY A 321 28.73 -2.39 -19.49
CA GLY A 321 28.12 -1.28 -18.75
C GLY A 321 26.69 -1.54 -18.28
N SER A 322 26.20 -2.78 -18.37
CA SER A 322 24.86 -3.19 -17.94
C SER A 322 24.84 -3.58 -16.46
N LEU A 323 23.65 -3.73 -15.88
CA LEU A 323 23.49 -4.14 -14.49
C LEU A 323 23.91 -5.61 -14.30
N ASN A 324 24.63 -5.93 -13.24
CA ASN A 324 25.17 -7.29 -13.02
C ASN A 324 24.27 -8.20 -12.15
N HIS A 325 23.40 -7.64 -11.31
CA HIS A 325 22.34 -8.33 -10.56
C HIS A 325 21.10 -7.43 -10.40
N VAL A 326 19.91 -8.00 -10.23
CA VAL A 326 18.68 -7.21 -10.06
C VAL A 326 18.71 -6.39 -8.77
N THR A 327 18.29 -5.13 -8.83
CA THR A 327 18.42 -4.18 -7.70
C THR A 327 17.18 -3.30 -7.50
N GLY A 328 16.33 -3.17 -8.52
CA GLY A 328 15.26 -2.17 -8.54
C GLY A 328 13.96 -2.68 -9.16
N SER A 329 13.73 -3.99 -9.12
CA SER A 329 12.66 -4.62 -9.89
C SER A 329 11.28 -4.14 -9.43
N ALA A 330 10.45 -3.74 -10.38
CA ALA A 330 9.17 -3.09 -10.15
C ALA A 330 8.13 -3.57 -11.15
N GLY A 331 6.88 -3.59 -10.73
CA GLY A 331 5.75 -3.98 -11.55
C GLY A 331 5.74 -5.47 -11.78
N ASN A 332 4.61 -6.13 -11.58
CA ASN A 332 4.53 -7.55 -11.87
C ASN A 332 3.13 -8.02 -12.21
N ASP A 333 3.06 -9.05 -13.05
CA ASP A 333 1.83 -9.80 -13.26
C ASP A 333 2.08 -11.28 -13.51
N VAL A 334 1.15 -12.13 -13.08
CA VAL A 334 1.07 -13.50 -13.57
C VAL A 334 0.17 -13.45 -14.80
N TYR A 335 0.71 -13.79 -15.97
CA TYR A 335 -0.04 -13.66 -17.20
C TYR A 335 -1.21 -14.67 -17.21
N ARG A 336 -2.42 -14.12 -17.25
CA ARG A 336 -3.69 -14.89 -17.24
C ARG A 336 -4.61 -14.54 -18.40
N GLY A 337 -4.09 -13.80 -19.38
CA GLY A 337 -4.78 -13.43 -20.62
C GLY A 337 -4.84 -14.59 -21.62
N ASP A 338 -5.59 -14.39 -22.70
CA ASP A 338 -5.83 -15.39 -23.75
C ASP A 338 -5.37 -14.98 -25.15
N ARG A 339 -4.76 -13.79 -25.30
CA ARG A 339 -4.32 -13.22 -26.60
C ARG A 339 -2.80 -13.18 -26.81
N LEU A 340 -2.03 -13.85 -25.96
CA LEU A 340 -0.62 -14.23 -26.17
C LEU A 340 -0.48 -15.76 -26.24
N PRO A 341 0.71 -16.32 -26.51
CA PRO A 341 0.93 -17.76 -26.53
C PRO A 341 0.46 -18.47 -25.24
N ALA A 342 -0.10 -19.66 -25.39
CA ALA A 342 -0.83 -20.33 -24.32
C ALA A 342 0.10 -20.83 -23.20
N GLU A 343 1.35 -21.11 -23.54
CA GLU A 343 2.44 -21.50 -22.64
C GLU A 343 2.82 -20.39 -21.65
N LEU A 344 2.45 -19.13 -21.90
CA LEU A 344 2.68 -18.03 -20.97
C LEU A 344 1.72 -18.06 -19.77
N LYS A 345 0.60 -18.79 -19.87
CA LYS A 345 -0.40 -18.79 -18.79
C LYS A 345 0.21 -19.32 -17.50
N GLY A 346 0.08 -18.54 -16.42
CA GLY A 346 0.66 -18.87 -15.12
C GLY A 346 2.15 -18.53 -14.98
N GLN A 347 2.79 -18.01 -16.03
CA GLN A 347 4.14 -17.47 -15.92
C GLN A 347 4.11 -16.05 -15.32
N TYR A 348 5.14 -15.73 -14.56
CA TYR A 348 5.27 -14.46 -13.87
C TYR A 348 6.16 -13.50 -14.66
N PHE A 349 5.77 -12.24 -14.75
CA PHE A 349 6.53 -11.19 -15.41
C PHE A 349 6.80 -10.07 -14.42
N TYR A 350 7.99 -9.47 -14.51
CA TYR A 350 8.31 -8.27 -13.76
C TYR A 350 9.31 -7.36 -14.50
N GLY A 351 9.27 -6.06 -14.18
CA GLY A 351 10.16 -5.06 -14.78
C GLY A 351 11.42 -4.88 -13.95
N GLU A 352 12.53 -4.57 -14.59
CA GLU A 352 13.74 -4.08 -13.91
C GLU A 352 14.16 -2.76 -14.57
N PRO A 353 13.64 -1.62 -14.06
CA PRO A 353 13.87 -0.28 -14.61
C PRO A 353 15.33 0.12 -14.71
N VAL A 354 16.21 -0.39 -13.83
CA VAL A 354 17.64 -0.09 -13.89
C VAL A 354 18.32 -0.89 -14.99
N ALA A 355 17.85 -2.10 -15.31
CA ALA A 355 18.37 -2.90 -16.43
C ALA A 355 17.65 -2.65 -17.77
N ARG A 356 16.51 -1.93 -17.77
CA ARG A 356 15.67 -1.64 -18.94
C ARG A 356 15.11 -2.91 -19.57
N ILE A 357 14.65 -3.84 -18.72
CA ILE A 357 14.15 -5.14 -19.15
C ILE A 357 12.77 -5.45 -18.55
N VAL A 358 12.06 -6.37 -19.21
CA VAL A 358 11.00 -7.17 -18.58
C VAL A 358 11.47 -8.62 -18.58
N ARG A 359 11.42 -9.25 -17.41
CA ARG A 359 11.73 -10.66 -17.23
C ARG A 359 10.49 -11.53 -17.33
N GLN A 360 10.65 -12.70 -17.93
CA GLN A 360 9.69 -13.80 -17.91
C GLN A 360 10.20 -14.92 -17.01
N VAL A 361 9.37 -15.32 -16.05
CA VAL A 361 9.69 -16.31 -15.02
C VAL A 361 8.77 -17.51 -15.15
N ASN A 362 9.36 -18.69 -15.29
CA ASN A 362 8.67 -19.96 -15.27
C ASN A 362 8.73 -20.58 -13.86
N PRO A 363 7.60 -20.68 -13.14
CA PRO A 363 7.55 -21.39 -11.86
C PRO A 363 7.44 -22.89 -12.07
N VAL A 364 8.30 -23.67 -11.41
CA VAL A 364 8.28 -25.14 -11.45
C VAL A 364 7.98 -25.67 -10.05
N VAL A 365 6.90 -26.44 -9.92
CA VAL A 365 6.53 -27.08 -8.65
C VAL A 365 7.04 -28.52 -8.61
N THR A 366 7.86 -28.84 -7.61
CA THR A 366 8.36 -30.19 -7.35
C THR A 366 8.13 -30.53 -5.88
N GLU A 367 7.46 -31.66 -5.61
CA GLU A 367 7.18 -32.14 -4.25
C GLU A 367 6.53 -31.08 -3.33
N GLY A 368 5.70 -30.20 -3.90
CA GLY A 368 4.97 -29.14 -3.20
C GLY A 368 5.77 -27.87 -2.91
N LEU A 369 6.98 -27.73 -3.46
CA LEU A 369 7.78 -26.50 -3.40
C LEU A 369 7.96 -25.92 -4.80
N THR A 370 7.95 -24.59 -4.89
CA THR A 370 8.13 -23.85 -6.14
C THR A 370 9.59 -23.40 -6.28
N THR A 371 10.19 -23.62 -7.44
CA THR A 371 11.45 -22.99 -7.85
C THR A 371 11.20 -22.07 -9.04
N LEU A 372 11.74 -20.85 -9.00
CA LEU A 372 11.60 -19.87 -10.08
C LEU A 372 12.78 -19.93 -11.04
N HIS A 373 12.48 -19.92 -12.33
CA HIS A 373 13.47 -19.97 -13.42
C HIS A 373 13.30 -18.76 -14.35
N ASN A 374 14.40 -18.07 -14.66
CA ASN A 374 14.41 -17.11 -15.76
C ASN A 374 14.35 -17.87 -17.09
N VAL A 375 13.31 -17.63 -17.90
CA VAL A 375 13.05 -18.35 -19.15
C VAL A 375 14.18 -18.17 -20.18
N TYR A 376 14.85 -17.02 -20.16
CA TYR A 376 15.88 -16.65 -21.15
C TYR A 376 17.31 -16.73 -20.62
N GLN A 377 17.51 -17.37 -19.46
CA GLN A 377 18.81 -17.45 -18.78
C GLN A 377 19.88 -18.09 -19.67
N ASP A 378 19.58 -19.21 -20.33
CA ASP A 378 20.54 -19.97 -21.12
C ASP A 378 21.00 -19.19 -22.37
N GLN A 379 20.12 -18.35 -22.92
CA GLN A 379 20.41 -17.45 -24.03
C GLN A 379 21.11 -16.17 -23.57
N LYS A 380 21.29 -15.96 -22.26
CA LYS A 380 21.75 -14.69 -21.68
C LYS A 380 20.96 -13.51 -22.24
N SER A 381 19.63 -13.64 -22.18
CA SER A 381 18.67 -12.64 -22.66
C SER A 381 17.54 -12.47 -21.66
N GLU A 382 16.59 -11.60 -21.97
CA GLU A 382 15.35 -11.37 -21.24
C GLU A 382 14.17 -11.34 -22.21
N PHE A 383 12.94 -11.36 -21.69
CA PHE A 383 11.73 -11.34 -22.49
C PHE A 383 11.58 -10.03 -23.28
N LEU A 384 11.88 -8.89 -22.65
CA LEU A 384 11.97 -7.61 -23.34
C LEU A 384 13.25 -6.93 -22.87
N ARG A 385 14.01 -6.38 -23.81
CA ARG A 385 15.16 -5.52 -23.52
C ARG A 385 15.02 -4.23 -24.31
N SER A 386 15.39 -3.10 -23.74
CA SER A 386 15.49 -1.83 -24.47
C SER A 386 16.93 -1.35 -24.53
N THR A 387 17.32 -0.77 -25.67
CA THR A 387 18.55 0.03 -25.77
C THR A 387 18.32 1.51 -25.46
N ASP A 388 17.07 1.94 -25.22
CA ASP A 388 16.77 3.30 -24.75
C ASP A 388 17.12 3.41 -23.25
N PRO A 389 18.03 4.32 -22.84
CA PRO A 389 18.34 4.55 -21.42
C PRO A 389 17.14 4.99 -20.57
N LEU A 390 16.09 5.52 -21.20
CA LEU A 390 14.91 6.11 -20.53
C LEU A 390 13.75 5.14 -20.36
N PHE A 391 13.81 3.94 -20.93
CA PHE A 391 12.76 2.93 -20.75
C PHE A 391 12.73 2.43 -19.30
N ARG A 392 11.69 2.75 -18.53
CA ARG A 392 11.55 2.40 -17.11
C ARG A 392 10.26 1.60 -16.89
N PRO A 393 10.24 0.26 -17.13
CA PRO A 393 9.06 -0.58 -16.91
C PRO A 393 8.79 -0.75 -15.41
N VAL A 394 7.85 0.04 -14.88
CA VAL A 394 7.55 0.13 -13.44
C VAL A 394 6.26 -0.58 -13.02
N ASP A 395 5.40 -0.93 -13.98
CA ASP A 395 4.18 -1.71 -13.75
C ASP A 395 3.81 -2.55 -14.99
N MET A 396 3.01 -3.59 -14.80
CA MET A 396 2.44 -4.38 -15.90
C MET A 396 1.15 -5.07 -15.48
N THR A 397 0.26 -5.29 -16.44
CA THR A 397 -1.06 -5.87 -16.15
C THR A 397 -1.63 -6.62 -17.35
N THR A 398 -2.27 -7.75 -17.07
CA THR A 398 -3.14 -8.48 -17.99
C THR A 398 -4.39 -7.65 -18.23
N ALA A 399 -4.55 -7.17 -19.45
CA ALA A 399 -5.63 -6.25 -19.81
C ALA A 399 -6.95 -6.98 -20.12
N PRO A 400 -8.09 -6.26 -20.15
CA PRO A 400 -9.40 -6.81 -20.53
C PRO A 400 -9.41 -7.46 -21.91
N ASP A 401 -8.58 -6.94 -22.82
CA ASP A 401 -8.44 -7.44 -24.19
C ASP A 401 -7.61 -8.73 -24.31
N GLY A 402 -7.15 -9.27 -23.18
CA GLY A 402 -6.43 -10.53 -23.07
C GLY A 402 -4.93 -10.45 -23.41
N THR A 403 -4.38 -9.25 -23.60
CA THR A 403 -2.94 -9.02 -23.80
C THR A 403 -2.25 -8.52 -22.51
N LEU A 404 -0.94 -8.27 -22.57
CA LEU A 404 -0.14 -7.74 -21.45
C LEU A 404 0.24 -6.27 -21.73
N TYR A 405 -0.07 -5.37 -20.79
CA TYR A 405 0.32 -3.97 -20.88
C TYR A 405 1.51 -3.69 -19.96
N ILE A 406 2.39 -2.78 -20.36
CA ILE A 406 3.57 -2.35 -19.61
C ILE A 406 3.46 -0.84 -19.38
N THR A 407 3.60 -0.43 -18.13
CA THR A 407 3.69 0.97 -17.73
C THR A 407 5.16 1.38 -17.70
N ASP A 408 5.50 2.30 -18.59
CA ASP A 408 6.83 2.87 -18.71
C ASP A 408 6.81 4.31 -18.21
N MET A 409 7.56 4.57 -17.14
CA MET A 409 7.64 5.92 -16.56
C MET A 409 8.32 6.91 -17.53
N TYR A 410 9.14 6.41 -18.47
CA TYR A 410 9.93 7.16 -19.44
C TYR A 410 10.65 8.38 -18.84
N HIS A 411 11.54 8.10 -17.88
CA HIS A 411 12.10 9.11 -16.97
C HIS A 411 13.62 8.97 -16.80
N GLY A 412 14.32 10.10 -16.70
CA GLY A 412 15.77 10.12 -16.63
C GLY A 412 16.33 9.54 -15.33
N ILE A 413 15.78 9.98 -14.20
CA ILE A 413 16.16 9.49 -12.85
C ILE A 413 15.09 8.52 -12.35
N ILE A 414 15.50 7.30 -11.97
CA ILE A 414 14.57 6.28 -11.46
C ILE A 414 14.77 5.95 -9.98
N GLN A 415 15.76 6.56 -9.32
CA GLN A 415 16.03 6.41 -7.89
C GLN A 415 15.73 7.72 -7.14
N GLU A 416 15.22 7.62 -5.92
CA GLU A 416 14.85 8.75 -5.06
C GLU A 416 16.05 9.56 -4.55
N GLY A 417 15.77 10.78 -4.08
CA GLY A 417 16.73 11.78 -3.62
C GLY A 417 17.78 11.34 -2.61
N GLN A 418 17.45 10.36 -1.79
CA GLN A 418 18.34 9.74 -0.82
C GLN A 418 19.60 9.17 -1.49
N TRP A 419 19.49 8.77 -2.75
CA TRP A 419 20.57 8.16 -3.54
C TRP A 419 21.27 9.17 -4.47
N THR A 420 20.62 10.28 -4.80
CA THR A 420 21.09 11.28 -5.78
C THR A 420 21.71 12.53 -5.15
N GLN A 421 22.04 12.48 -3.85
CA GLN A 421 22.70 13.57 -3.15
C GLN A 421 24.03 13.96 -3.79
N LYS A 422 24.41 15.23 -3.67
CA LYS A 422 25.72 15.72 -4.12
C LYS A 422 26.86 14.92 -3.50
N GLY A 423 27.79 14.49 -4.34
CA GLY A 423 28.94 13.67 -3.94
C GLY A 423 28.69 12.16 -3.99
N THR A 424 27.51 11.68 -4.36
CA THR A 424 27.30 10.24 -4.60
C THR A 424 27.73 9.83 -6.01
N TYR A 425 27.98 8.52 -6.20
CA TYR A 425 28.24 7.94 -7.52
C TYR A 425 27.11 8.25 -8.50
N LEU A 426 25.87 7.96 -8.09
CA LEU A 426 24.71 8.14 -8.95
C LEU A 426 24.53 9.61 -9.36
N ARG A 427 24.75 10.56 -8.44
CA ARG A 427 24.71 11.99 -8.77
C ARG A 427 25.74 12.38 -9.83
N THR A 428 26.94 11.81 -9.75
CA THR A 428 27.99 12.02 -10.76
C THR A 428 27.51 11.58 -12.15
N LYS A 429 26.82 10.44 -12.24
CA LYS A 429 26.24 9.94 -13.50
C LYS A 429 25.05 10.76 -13.99
N ILE A 430 24.17 11.17 -13.08
CA ILE A 430 23.04 12.07 -13.41
C ILE A 430 23.55 13.37 -14.03
N GLU A 431 24.56 14.00 -13.46
CA GLU A 431 25.15 15.24 -13.99
C GLU A 431 25.92 15.01 -15.30
N GLN A 432 26.64 13.88 -15.41
CA GLN A 432 27.40 13.52 -16.61
C GLN A 432 26.51 13.40 -17.86
N TYR A 433 25.31 12.79 -17.70
CA TYR A 433 24.37 12.54 -18.79
C TYR A 433 23.16 13.49 -18.80
N GLN A 434 23.10 14.43 -17.85
CA GLN A 434 21.97 15.36 -17.65
C GLN A 434 20.61 14.65 -17.51
N LEU A 435 20.57 13.52 -16.78
CA LEU A 435 19.37 12.70 -16.63
C LEU A 435 18.22 13.47 -15.94
N ASP A 436 18.54 14.47 -15.12
CA ASP A 436 17.56 15.32 -14.45
C ASP A 436 16.77 16.23 -15.40
N LYS A 437 17.14 16.30 -16.68
CA LYS A 437 16.46 17.13 -17.70
C LYS A 437 15.34 16.40 -18.43
N VAL A 438 15.28 15.08 -18.33
CA VAL A 438 14.26 14.27 -19.00
C VAL A 438 13.17 13.91 -17.99
N VAL A 439 12.17 14.77 -17.89
CA VAL A 439 11.06 14.71 -16.92
C VAL A 439 9.70 14.91 -17.63
N GLY A 440 8.59 14.55 -16.98
CA GLY A 440 7.24 14.88 -17.46
C GLY A 440 6.78 14.12 -18.71
N LEU A 441 7.36 12.96 -19.00
CA LEU A 441 6.99 12.04 -20.08
C LEU A 441 6.42 10.75 -19.50
N GLY A 442 5.91 9.83 -20.32
CA GLY A 442 5.42 8.54 -19.82
C GLY A 442 4.48 7.81 -20.77
N ARG A 443 4.58 6.47 -20.79
CA ARG A 443 4.00 5.64 -21.84
C ARG A 443 3.37 4.37 -21.28
N ILE A 444 2.24 3.98 -21.86
CA ILE A 444 1.63 2.66 -21.67
C ILE A 444 1.76 1.90 -22.99
N TRP A 445 2.39 0.73 -22.92
CA TRP A 445 2.67 -0.14 -24.04
C TRP A 445 1.82 -1.41 -23.97
N ARG A 446 1.48 -1.99 -25.12
CA ARG A 446 0.85 -3.30 -25.24
C ARG A 446 1.75 -4.29 -25.94
N ILE A 447 1.88 -5.48 -25.35
CA ILE A 447 2.49 -6.63 -25.99
C ILE A 447 1.43 -7.40 -26.77
N THR A 448 1.70 -7.68 -28.04
CA THR A 448 0.87 -8.48 -28.93
C THR A 448 1.68 -9.63 -29.52
N TYR A 449 1.01 -10.63 -30.08
CA TYR A 449 1.65 -11.75 -30.75
C TYR A 449 1.06 -11.99 -32.13
N GLU A 450 1.91 -12.30 -33.10
CA GLU A 450 1.50 -12.55 -34.48
C GLU A 450 0.46 -13.69 -34.57
N GLY A 451 -0.63 -13.43 -35.30
CA GLY A 451 -1.75 -14.37 -35.42
C GLY A 451 -2.67 -14.44 -34.20
N LYS A 452 -2.45 -13.60 -33.17
CA LYS A 452 -3.33 -13.47 -32.00
C LYS A 452 -3.82 -12.03 -31.84
N GLU A 453 -4.91 -11.73 -32.53
CA GLU A 453 -5.59 -10.44 -32.39
C GLU A 453 -6.12 -10.26 -30.96
N ARG A 454 -6.06 -9.02 -30.48
CA ARG A 454 -6.67 -8.64 -29.20
C ARG A 454 -8.17 -8.91 -29.20
N ASP A 455 -8.74 -9.10 -28.02
CA ASP A 455 -10.19 -9.12 -27.88
C ASP A 455 -10.78 -7.72 -28.16
N LYS A 456 -11.90 -7.70 -28.87
CA LYS A 456 -12.66 -6.49 -29.20
C LYS A 456 -13.99 -6.44 -28.44
N VAL A 457 -14.29 -7.42 -27.59
CA VAL A 457 -15.45 -7.37 -26.70
C VAL A 457 -15.20 -6.29 -25.63
N ARG A 458 -16.05 -5.26 -25.62
CA ARG A 458 -16.00 -4.21 -24.60
C ARG A 458 -16.64 -4.70 -23.30
N PRO A 459 -15.93 -4.65 -22.16
CA PRO A 459 -16.54 -4.94 -20.86
C PRO A 459 -17.62 -3.91 -20.53
N ASN A 460 -18.73 -4.36 -19.94
CA ASN A 460 -19.82 -3.50 -19.48
C ASN A 460 -20.51 -4.08 -18.24
N MET A 461 -19.75 -4.75 -17.37
CA MET A 461 -20.31 -5.57 -16.29
C MET A 461 -21.13 -4.75 -15.29
N TYR A 462 -20.84 -3.46 -15.12
CA TYR A 462 -21.60 -2.61 -14.20
C TYR A 462 -23.05 -2.40 -14.65
N ALA A 463 -23.34 -2.48 -15.95
CA ALA A 463 -24.69 -2.34 -16.51
C ALA A 463 -25.44 -3.68 -16.68
N GLU A 464 -24.71 -4.80 -16.73
CA GLU A 464 -25.30 -6.14 -16.87
C GLU A 464 -26.05 -6.59 -15.61
N LYS A 465 -27.05 -7.48 -15.74
CA LYS A 465 -27.70 -8.11 -14.59
C LYS A 465 -26.74 -9.09 -13.91
N SER A 466 -26.86 -9.31 -12.60
CA SER A 466 -25.96 -10.22 -11.85
C SER A 466 -25.90 -11.62 -12.47
N ILE A 467 -27.03 -12.14 -12.96
CA ILE A 467 -27.08 -13.45 -13.64
C ILE A 467 -26.27 -13.50 -14.94
N ASP A 468 -26.14 -12.37 -15.64
CA ASP A 468 -25.30 -12.27 -16.84
C ASP A 468 -23.82 -12.15 -16.45
N VAL A 469 -23.51 -11.40 -15.40
CA VAL A 469 -22.15 -11.29 -14.85
C VAL A 469 -21.61 -12.66 -14.39
N VAL A 470 -22.46 -13.55 -13.85
CA VAL A 470 -22.06 -14.94 -13.49
C VAL A 470 -21.45 -15.69 -14.67
N LYS A 471 -21.88 -15.42 -15.91
CA LYS A 471 -21.37 -16.09 -17.11
C LYS A 471 -19.88 -15.79 -17.32
N HIS A 472 -19.43 -14.59 -16.96
CA HIS A 472 -18.04 -14.16 -17.10
C HIS A 472 -17.07 -14.91 -16.17
N LEU A 473 -17.56 -15.61 -15.14
CA LEU A 473 -16.71 -16.49 -14.32
C LEU A 473 -16.13 -17.68 -15.12
N THR A 474 -16.66 -17.96 -16.31
CA THR A 474 -16.14 -18.98 -17.24
C THR A 474 -15.13 -18.44 -18.26
N HIS A 475 -14.90 -17.12 -18.28
CA HIS A 475 -14.12 -16.46 -19.32
C HIS A 475 -12.64 -16.92 -19.35
N PRO A 476 -12.03 -17.10 -20.53
CA PRO A 476 -10.65 -17.60 -20.65
C PRO A 476 -9.59 -16.64 -20.12
N ASN A 477 -9.81 -15.32 -20.21
CA ASN A 477 -8.99 -14.29 -19.59
C ASN A 477 -9.32 -14.13 -18.10
N GLY A 478 -8.31 -14.24 -17.23
CA GLY A 478 -8.44 -14.11 -15.77
C GLY A 478 -8.96 -12.75 -15.30
N TRP A 479 -8.67 -11.67 -16.02
CA TRP A 479 -9.18 -10.34 -15.70
C TRP A 479 -10.72 -10.32 -15.65
N TRP A 480 -11.38 -10.94 -16.63
CA TRP A 480 -12.85 -10.99 -16.71
C TRP A 480 -13.45 -11.75 -15.53
N ARG A 481 -12.80 -12.82 -15.10
CA ARG A 481 -13.28 -13.62 -13.97
C ARG A 481 -13.12 -12.87 -12.65
N ASP A 482 -11.96 -12.25 -12.43
CA ASP A 482 -11.69 -11.42 -11.26
C ASP A 482 -12.68 -10.25 -11.17
N ALA A 483 -12.85 -9.48 -12.26
CA ALA A 483 -13.76 -8.35 -12.32
C ALA A 483 -15.23 -8.78 -12.08
N ALA A 484 -15.66 -9.90 -12.69
CA ALA A 484 -17.00 -10.42 -12.50
C ALA A 484 -17.26 -10.88 -11.06
N GLN A 485 -16.31 -11.57 -10.44
CA GLN A 485 -16.41 -11.94 -9.03
C GLN A 485 -16.53 -10.69 -8.14
N GLN A 486 -15.66 -9.69 -8.33
CA GLN A 486 -15.70 -8.45 -7.56
C GLN A 486 -17.06 -7.74 -7.70
N VAL A 487 -17.57 -7.59 -8.93
CA VAL A 487 -18.89 -6.99 -9.20
C VAL A 487 -20.00 -7.75 -8.47
N LEU A 488 -20.01 -9.09 -8.52
CA LEU A 488 -21.02 -9.91 -7.86
C LEU A 488 -20.96 -9.74 -6.33
N VAL A 489 -19.77 -9.79 -5.74
CA VAL A 489 -19.57 -9.63 -4.30
C VAL A 489 -19.97 -8.23 -3.83
N GLN A 490 -19.61 -7.19 -4.58
CA GLN A 490 -19.98 -5.80 -4.27
C GLN A 490 -21.49 -5.55 -4.38
N ARG A 491 -22.16 -6.17 -5.35
CA ARG A 491 -23.62 -6.08 -5.50
C ARG A 491 -24.38 -6.73 -4.35
N LYS A 492 -23.77 -7.70 -3.66
CA LYS A 492 -24.39 -8.46 -2.56
C LYS A 492 -25.73 -9.10 -2.96
N ASP A 493 -25.89 -9.41 -4.26
CA ASP A 493 -27.12 -9.95 -4.82
C ASP A 493 -27.19 -11.46 -4.59
N LEU A 494 -28.00 -11.88 -3.61
CA LEU A 494 -28.14 -13.29 -3.25
C LEU A 494 -28.98 -14.10 -4.24
N SER A 495 -29.61 -13.47 -5.24
CA SER A 495 -30.44 -14.18 -6.23
C SER A 495 -29.64 -15.14 -7.12
N VAL A 496 -28.32 -14.94 -7.25
CA VAL A 496 -27.42 -15.79 -8.05
C VAL A 496 -26.84 -16.99 -7.30
N VAL A 497 -27.10 -17.11 -5.99
CA VAL A 497 -26.55 -18.20 -5.15
C VAL A 497 -26.87 -19.59 -5.69
N PRO A 498 -28.09 -19.91 -6.19
CA PRO A 498 -28.35 -21.23 -6.77
C PRO A 498 -27.45 -21.54 -7.97
N GLN A 499 -27.25 -20.59 -8.87
CA GLN A 499 -26.45 -20.75 -10.09
C GLN A 499 -24.96 -20.86 -9.76
N LEU A 500 -24.47 -20.05 -8.82
CA LEU A 500 -23.10 -20.16 -8.31
C LEU A 500 -22.86 -21.51 -7.62
N THR A 501 -23.84 -22.01 -6.86
CA THR A 501 -23.75 -23.33 -6.21
C THR A 501 -23.67 -24.44 -7.24
N THR A 502 -24.52 -24.41 -8.27
CA THR A 502 -24.45 -25.37 -9.38
C THR A 502 -23.10 -25.28 -10.10
N MET A 503 -22.65 -24.07 -10.44
CA MET A 503 -21.37 -23.85 -11.11
C MET A 503 -20.21 -24.44 -10.29
N ALA A 504 -20.10 -24.11 -8.99
CA ALA A 504 -19.05 -24.63 -8.11
C ALA A 504 -19.01 -26.16 -8.05
N LEU A 505 -20.18 -26.82 -8.08
CA LEU A 505 -20.28 -28.27 -7.93
C LEU A 505 -20.16 -29.04 -9.25
N THR A 506 -20.59 -28.49 -10.39
CA THR A 506 -20.81 -29.29 -11.61
C THR A 506 -20.21 -28.72 -12.88
N ASP A 507 -19.68 -27.50 -12.90
CA ASP A 507 -19.09 -26.94 -14.13
C ASP A 507 -17.88 -27.77 -14.59
N LYS A 508 -17.59 -27.79 -15.88
CA LYS A 508 -16.43 -28.51 -16.44
C LYS A 508 -15.14 -27.70 -16.33
N ASN A 509 -15.24 -26.38 -16.27
CA ASN A 509 -14.11 -25.48 -16.15
C ASN A 509 -13.73 -25.34 -14.67
N PRO A 510 -12.57 -25.88 -14.22
CA PRO A 510 -12.16 -25.76 -12.83
C PRO A 510 -12.03 -24.31 -12.37
N LEU A 511 -11.60 -23.38 -13.22
CA LEU A 511 -11.48 -21.96 -12.85
C LEU A 511 -12.85 -21.35 -12.54
N ALA A 512 -13.87 -21.68 -13.34
CA ALA A 512 -15.23 -21.23 -13.07
C ALA A 512 -15.75 -21.77 -11.73
N ARG A 513 -15.43 -23.02 -11.39
CA ARG A 513 -15.79 -23.62 -10.10
C ARG A 513 -15.10 -22.91 -8.93
N ILE A 514 -13.82 -22.56 -9.09
CA ILE A 514 -13.03 -21.84 -8.08
C ILE A 514 -13.62 -20.45 -7.86
N HIS A 515 -13.85 -19.68 -8.92
CA HIS A 515 -14.46 -18.36 -8.80
C HIS A 515 -15.89 -18.42 -8.23
N ALA A 516 -16.69 -19.42 -8.61
CA ALA A 516 -18.03 -19.59 -8.04
C ALA A 516 -17.98 -19.88 -6.53
N LEU A 517 -17.03 -20.73 -6.09
CA LEU A 517 -16.79 -21.01 -4.68
C LEU A 517 -16.41 -19.73 -3.91
N TRP A 518 -15.46 -18.95 -4.41
CA TRP A 518 -15.03 -17.70 -3.77
C TRP A 518 -16.07 -16.58 -3.88
N THR A 519 -16.92 -16.58 -4.90
CA THR A 519 -18.07 -15.66 -4.98
C THR A 519 -19.11 -16.02 -3.91
N LEU A 520 -19.41 -17.32 -3.70
CA LEU A 520 -20.28 -17.76 -2.61
C LEU A 520 -19.72 -17.37 -1.23
N GLU A 521 -18.40 -17.51 -1.03
CA GLU A 521 -17.72 -17.05 0.17
C GLU A 521 -17.84 -15.54 0.34
N GLY A 522 -17.59 -14.78 -0.74
CA GLY A 522 -17.68 -13.33 -0.80
C GLY A 522 -19.06 -12.79 -0.42
N LEU A 523 -20.11 -13.46 -0.89
CA LEU A 523 -21.51 -13.16 -0.59
C LEU A 523 -21.95 -13.61 0.81
N GLY A 524 -21.11 -14.31 1.57
CA GLY A 524 -21.49 -14.93 2.84
C GLY A 524 -22.51 -16.07 2.69
N ALA A 525 -22.59 -16.66 1.49
CA ALA A 525 -23.57 -17.68 1.11
C ALA A 525 -22.96 -19.09 0.97
N LEU A 526 -21.66 -19.24 1.22
CA LEU A 526 -20.98 -20.54 1.20
C LEU A 526 -21.56 -21.46 2.27
N LYS A 527 -21.88 -22.71 1.88
CA LYS A 527 -22.44 -23.73 2.79
C LYS A 527 -21.43 -24.84 3.02
N THR A 528 -21.41 -25.39 4.24
CA THR A 528 -20.61 -26.55 4.63
C THR A 528 -20.84 -27.75 3.71
N SER A 529 -22.07 -27.96 3.22
CA SER A 529 -22.39 -29.05 2.28
C SER A 529 -21.76 -28.88 0.90
N VAL A 530 -21.51 -27.64 0.44
CA VAL A 530 -20.78 -27.38 -0.80
C VAL A 530 -19.30 -27.73 -0.61
N VAL A 531 -18.70 -27.25 0.48
CA VAL A 531 -17.32 -27.56 0.86
C VAL A 531 -17.12 -29.07 0.96
N GLN A 532 -17.95 -29.78 1.72
CA GLN A 532 -17.84 -31.23 1.94
C GLN A 532 -17.91 -32.05 0.64
N LYS A 533 -18.60 -31.55 -0.39
CA LYS A 533 -18.59 -32.15 -1.73
C LYS A 533 -17.31 -31.82 -2.49
N MET A 534 -16.88 -30.56 -2.49
CA MET A 534 -15.70 -30.12 -3.25
C MET A 534 -14.37 -30.67 -2.69
N VAL A 535 -14.26 -30.90 -1.38
CA VAL A 535 -13.08 -31.57 -0.79
C VAL A 535 -12.98 -33.06 -1.17
N GLN A 536 -13.98 -33.61 -1.85
CA GLN A 536 -13.96 -34.97 -2.41
C GLN A 536 -13.71 -34.97 -3.92
N ASP A 537 -13.49 -33.81 -4.54
CA ASP A 537 -13.30 -33.70 -5.98
C ASP A 537 -12.01 -34.40 -6.42
N VAL A 538 -12.03 -34.99 -7.62
CA VAL A 538 -10.87 -35.66 -8.21
C VAL A 538 -9.72 -34.68 -8.46
N ASN A 539 -10.03 -33.41 -8.73
CA ASN A 539 -9.03 -32.38 -8.97
C ASN A 539 -8.48 -31.83 -7.65
N PRO A 540 -7.17 -32.01 -7.34
CA PRO A 540 -6.57 -31.52 -6.11
C PRO A 540 -6.66 -30.00 -5.96
N ARG A 541 -6.64 -29.24 -7.06
CA ARG A 541 -6.81 -27.77 -7.01
C ARG A 541 -8.15 -27.40 -6.38
N LEU A 542 -9.23 -28.10 -6.73
CA LEU A 542 -10.56 -27.83 -6.17
C LEU A 542 -10.66 -28.24 -4.70
N ARG A 543 -9.98 -29.32 -4.29
CA ARG A 543 -9.87 -29.71 -2.88
C ARG A 543 -9.15 -28.62 -2.07
N ILE A 544 -8.01 -28.12 -2.57
CA ILE A 544 -7.25 -27.01 -1.95
C ILE A 544 -8.13 -25.76 -1.79
N GLN A 545 -8.84 -25.35 -2.84
CA GLN A 545 -9.70 -24.17 -2.79
C GLN A 545 -10.87 -24.35 -1.82
N ALA A 546 -11.45 -25.55 -1.75
CA ALA A 546 -12.50 -25.87 -0.78
C ALA A 546 -12.00 -25.81 0.67
N LEU A 547 -10.78 -26.31 0.95
CA LEU A 547 -10.14 -26.21 2.26
C LEU A 547 -9.90 -24.75 2.65
N ARG A 548 -9.39 -23.93 1.72
CA ARG A 548 -9.13 -22.49 1.94
C ARG A 548 -10.42 -21.72 2.21
N ALA A 549 -11.43 -21.86 1.34
CA ALA A 549 -12.69 -21.13 1.49
C ALA A 549 -13.47 -21.55 2.75
N SER A 550 -13.34 -22.81 3.19
CA SER A 550 -14.00 -23.30 4.40
C SER A 550 -13.44 -22.76 5.71
N GLU A 551 -12.26 -22.14 5.68
CA GLU A 551 -11.66 -21.45 6.83
C GLU A 551 -12.60 -20.37 7.38
N THR A 552 -13.30 -19.62 6.49
CA THR A 552 -14.32 -18.64 6.89
C THR A 552 -15.44 -19.27 7.70
N LEU A 553 -15.95 -20.45 7.28
CA LEU A 553 -17.00 -21.17 8.00
C LEU A 553 -16.53 -21.68 9.36
N TYR A 554 -15.31 -22.22 9.43
CA TYR A 554 -14.74 -22.70 10.69
C TYR A 554 -14.49 -21.55 11.68
N LYS A 555 -14.00 -20.40 11.20
CA LYS A 555 -13.84 -19.18 12.00
C LYS A 555 -15.19 -18.61 12.46
N ALA A 556 -16.24 -18.75 11.65
CA ALA A 556 -17.61 -18.37 12.01
C ALA A 556 -18.29 -19.33 13.02
N GLY A 557 -17.66 -20.49 13.33
CA GLY A 557 -18.10 -21.38 14.40
C GLY A 557 -18.42 -22.81 13.96
N ASP A 558 -18.41 -23.13 12.67
CA ASP A 558 -18.67 -24.49 12.20
C ASP A 558 -17.45 -25.41 12.44
N LYS A 559 -17.38 -25.97 13.65
CA LYS A 559 -16.29 -26.86 14.06
C LYS A 559 -16.40 -28.27 13.47
N THR A 560 -17.50 -28.62 12.79
CA THR A 560 -17.64 -29.92 12.13
C THR A 560 -16.63 -30.11 11.00
N LEU A 561 -16.13 -29.01 10.43
CA LEU A 561 -15.08 -28.99 9.42
C LEU A 561 -13.71 -29.48 9.93
N ALA A 562 -13.47 -29.56 11.25
CA ALA A 562 -12.23 -30.11 11.81
C ALA A 562 -11.94 -31.53 11.27
N ALA A 563 -12.97 -32.38 11.15
CA ALA A 563 -12.83 -33.72 10.58
C ALA A 563 -12.45 -33.70 9.10
N THR A 564 -12.86 -32.67 8.36
CA THR A 564 -12.50 -32.48 6.95
C THR A 564 -11.00 -32.16 6.82
N TYR A 565 -10.51 -31.22 7.64
CA TYR A 565 -9.08 -30.88 7.65
C TYR A 565 -8.21 -32.06 8.08
N LYS A 566 -8.59 -32.80 9.13
CA LYS A 566 -7.87 -34.00 9.56
C LYS A 566 -7.82 -35.09 8.49
N ARG A 567 -8.90 -35.27 7.70
CA ARG A 567 -8.88 -36.19 6.56
C ARG A 567 -7.93 -35.72 5.45
N ALA A 568 -7.92 -34.43 5.16
CA ALA A 568 -7.07 -33.85 4.11
C ALA A 568 -5.57 -33.93 4.45
N LEU A 569 -5.20 -33.99 5.74
CA LEU A 569 -3.82 -34.30 6.15
C LEU A 569 -3.34 -35.68 5.66
N ALA A 570 -4.26 -36.61 5.37
CA ALA A 570 -3.96 -37.92 4.81
C ALA A 570 -4.32 -38.04 3.30
N ASP A 571 -4.52 -36.91 2.60
CA ASP A 571 -4.83 -36.91 1.16
C ASP A 571 -3.69 -37.56 0.35
N ALA A 572 -4.02 -38.21 -0.76
CA ALA A 572 -3.01 -38.85 -1.61
C ALA A 572 -2.14 -37.83 -2.38
N ASN A 573 -2.62 -36.59 -2.55
CA ASN A 573 -1.89 -35.53 -3.22
C ASN A 573 -1.09 -34.67 -2.21
N THR A 574 0.20 -34.50 -2.47
CA THR A 574 1.13 -33.74 -1.64
C THR A 574 0.70 -32.29 -1.42
N ASP A 575 0.20 -31.58 -2.44
CA ASP A 575 -0.19 -30.17 -2.31
C ASP A 575 -1.44 -30.01 -1.44
N VAL A 576 -2.37 -30.99 -1.49
CA VAL A 576 -3.53 -31.01 -0.60
C VAL A 576 -3.11 -31.24 0.85
N GLN A 577 -2.16 -32.15 1.10
CA GLN A 577 -1.61 -32.36 2.44
C GLN A 577 -0.94 -31.10 2.97
N ILE A 578 -0.10 -30.45 2.18
CA ILE A 578 0.57 -29.20 2.57
C ILE A 578 -0.47 -28.11 2.87
N GLN A 579 -1.47 -27.92 2.00
CA GLN A 579 -2.56 -26.98 2.28
C GLN A 579 -3.30 -27.32 3.57
N ALA A 580 -3.59 -28.60 3.83
CA ALA A 580 -4.24 -29.03 5.06
C ALA A 580 -3.38 -28.73 6.30
N MET A 581 -2.06 -28.90 6.23
CA MET A 581 -1.11 -28.53 7.29
C MET A 581 -1.14 -27.02 7.56
N LEU A 582 -1.13 -26.20 6.50
CA LEU A 582 -1.21 -24.74 6.58
C LEU A 582 -2.54 -24.28 7.21
N THR A 583 -3.66 -24.82 6.72
CA THR A 583 -5.00 -24.57 7.27
C THR A 583 -5.10 -25.01 8.73
N ALA A 584 -4.54 -26.17 9.08
CA ALA A 584 -4.57 -26.69 10.45
C ALA A 584 -3.81 -25.78 11.42
N LYS A 585 -2.62 -25.30 11.02
CA LYS A 585 -1.87 -24.27 11.76
C LYS A 585 -2.66 -22.98 11.90
N PHE A 586 -3.19 -22.48 10.79
CA PHE A 586 -3.89 -21.20 10.74
C PHE A 586 -5.15 -21.16 11.60
N LEU A 587 -5.92 -22.25 11.58
CA LEU A 587 -7.14 -22.41 12.38
C LEU A 587 -6.87 -22.90 13.80
N LYS A 588 -5.60 -23.17 14.15
CA LYS A 588 -5.16 -23.70 15.46
C LYS A 588 -5.95 -24.95 15.85
N LEU A 589 -5.97 -25.95 14.96
CA LEU A 589 -6.72 -27.18 15.21
C LEU A 589 -6.17 -27.92 16.45
N PRO A 590 -7.04 -28.61 17.21
CA PRO A 590 -6.59 -29.47 18.31
C PRO A 590 -5.67 -30.59 17.80
N ASP A 591 -4.64 -30.91 18.59
CA ASP A 591 -3.67 -31.98 18.32
C ASP A 591 -2.75 -31.73 17.10
N LEU A 592 -2.62 -30.46 16.67
CA LEU A 592 -1.82 -30.06 15.51
C LEU A 592 -0.40 -30.65 15.52
N GLU A 593 0.29 -30.63 16.65
CA GLU A 593 1.68 -31.12 16.73
C GLU A 593 1.79 -32.60 16.34
N ASN A 594 0.92 -33.46 16.86
CA ASN A 594 0.93 -34.89 16.55
C ASN A 594 0.48 -35.13 15.11
N ASP A 595 -0.57 -34.44 14.68
CA ASP A 595 -1.06 -34.48 13.29
C ASP A 595 0.07 -34.17 12.29
N ILE A 596 0.83 -33.09 12.52
CA ILE A 596 1.95 -32.69 11.65
C ILE A 596 3.07 -33.73 11.67
N LYS A 597 3.44 -34.26 12.85
CA LYS A 597 4.45 -35.33 12.96
C LYS A 597 4.03 -36.59 12.18
N THR A 598 2.74 -36.94 12.23
CA THR A 598 2.20 -38.09 11.48
C THR A 598 2.28 -37.89 9.97
N VAL A 599 1.88 -36.71 9.46
CA VAL A 599 1.99 -36.41 8.02
C VAL A 599 3.43 -36.42 7.55
N MET A 600 4.33 -35.81 8.32
CA MET A 600 5.76 -35.86 8.03
C MET A 600 6.28 -37.30 8.04
N ALA A 601 5.83 -38.17 8.95
CA ALA A 601 6.28 -39.56 8.97
C ALA A 601 5.78 -40.37 7.76
N SER A 602 4.58 -40.08 7.26
CA SER A 602 3.94 -40.84 6.18
C SER A 602 4.28 -40.35 4.77
N ASN A 603 4.60 -39.05 4.59
CA ASN A 603 4.97 -38.48 3.31
C ASN A 603 6.43 -38.00 3.31
N LYS A 604 7.21 -38.49 2.34
CA LYS A 604 8.64 -38.18 2.17
C LYS A 604 8.91 -36.95 1.30
N ALA A 605 7.89 -36.36 0.69
CA ALA A 605 8.01 -35.17 -0.14
C ALA A 605 8.72 -34.04 0.62
N THR A 606 9.69 -33.41 -0.03
CA THR A 606 10.50 -32.33 0.55
C THR A 606 9.63 -31.19 1.09
N GLY A 607 8.58 -30.80 0.35
CA GLY A 607 7.65 -29.75 0.80
C GLY A 607 6.94 -30.08 2.10
N VAL A 608 6.47 -31.32 2.29
CA VAL A 608 5.84 -31.75 3.54
C VAL A 608 6.83 -31.65 4.71
N LYS A 609 8.09 -32.04 4.51
CA LYS A 609 9.12 -31.98 5.56
C LYS A 609 9.44 -30.54 5.93
N VAL A 610 9.79 -29.71 4.96
CA VAL A 610 10.16 -28.30 5.18
C VAL A 610 9.05 -27.53 5.87
N ILE A 611 7.81 -27.71 5.42
CA ILE A 611 6.66 -27.00 6.00
C ILE A 611 6.28 -27.57 7.36
N GLY A 612 6.28 -28.89 7.52
CA GLY A 612 6.02 -29.52 8.82
C GLY A 612 7.02 -29.08 9.89
N GLU A 613 8.32 -29.05 9.56
CA GLU A 613 9.37 -28.59 10.47
C GLU A 613 9.18 -27.13 10.87
N GLN A 614 8.86 -26.24 9.92
CA GLN A 614 8.63 -24.82 10.22
C GLN A 614 7.29 -24.55 10.92
N ILE A 615 6.30 -25.45 10.82
CA ILE A 615 5.10 -25.39 11.66
C ILE A 615 5.43 -25.73 13.12
N LEU A 616 6.21 -26.79 13.34
CA LEU A 616 6.58 -27.27 14.67
C LEU A 616 7.64 -26.38 15.34
N THR A 617 8.59 -25.88 14.55
CA THR A 617 9.69 -25.03 14.97
C THR A 617 9.80 -23.84 14.01
N PRO A 618 8.96 -22.81 14.18
CA PRO A 618 8.99 -21.64 13.30
C PRO A 618 10.37 -20.97 13.31
N PRO A 619 10.87 -20.53 12.14
CA PRO A 619 12.12 -19.78 12.09
C PRO A 619 12.00 -18.52 12.93
N LYS A 620 13.05 -18.20 13.70
CA LYS A 620 13.10 -16.95 14.46
C LYS A 620 13.00 -15.80 13.46
N GLN A 621 11.99 -14.95 13.59
CA GLN A 621 11.90 -13.75 12.76
C GLN A 621 13.18 -12.93 12.96
N ARG A 622 13.92 -12.72 11.88
CA ARG A 622 14.99 -11.71 11.85
C ARG A 622 14.30 -10.36 11.87
N ASN A 623 14.20 -9.72 13.04
CA ASN A 623 13.83 -8.32 13.11
C ASN A 623 14.89 -7.51 12.36
N MET A 624 14.58 -7.14 11.12
CA MET A 624 15.42 -6.28 10.30
C MET A 624 15.24 -4.83 10.77
N GLY A 625 15.88 -4.50 11.89
CA GLY A 625 16.14 -3.11 12.30
C GLY A 625 14.97 -2.36 12.97
N PRO A 626 15.20 -1.06 13.30
CA PRO A 626 14.36 -0.24 14.18
C PRO A 626 13.05 0.26 13.54
N PHE A 627 12.69 -0.23 12.34
CA PHE A 627 11.56 0.26 11.54
C PHE A 627 10.36 -0.69 11.51
N GLY A 628 10.40 -1.77 12.29
CA GLY A 628 9.21 -2.57 12.57
C GLY A 628 8.24 -1.79 13.46
N ALA A 629 6.93 -1.97 13.27
CA ALA A 629 5.96 -1.48 14.24
C ALA A 629 6.36 -2.00 15.63
N PRO A 630 6.41 -1.13 16.67
CA PRO A 630 6.84 -1.57 17.98
C PRO A 630 5.94 -2.73 18.44
N GLU A 631 6.54 -3.90 18.67
CA GLU A 631 5.82 -4.97 19.35
C GLU A 631 5.34 -4.44 20.71
N LEU A 632 4.13 -4.85 21.12
CA LEU A 632 3.65 -4.60 22.47
C LEU A 632 4.73 -4.98 23.49
N SER A 633 4.98 -4.10 24.46
CA SER A 633 5.88 -4.40 25.56
C SER A 633 5.41 -5.65 26.31
N ALA A 634 6.29 -6.30 27.08
CA ALA A 634 5.90 -7.48 27.86
C ALA A 634 4.68 -7.20 28.76
N THR A 635 4.62 -6.01 29.37
CA THR A 635 3.49 -5.55 30.18
C THR A 635 2.21 -5.40 29.35
N GLN A 636 2.31 -4.81 28.16
CA GLN A 636 1.17 -4.65 27.25
C GLN A 636 0.66 -6.00 26.71
N LYS A 637 1.56 -6.95 26.39
CA LYS A 637 1.18 -8.31 25.99
C LYS A 637 0.40 -9.01 27.11
N ALA A 638 0.92 -8.97 28.34
CA ALA A 638 0.24 -9.53 29.50
C ALA A 638 -1.14 -8.88 29.75
N GLN A 639 -1.25 -7.57 29.55
CA GLN A 639 -2.52 -6.84 29.64
C GLN A 639 -3.57 -7.39 28.64
N VAL A 640 -3.18 -7.53 27.37
CA VAL A 640 -4.03 -8.05 26.30
C VAL A 640 -4.41 -9.51 26.55
N GLU A 641 -3.50 -10.33 27.07
CA GLU A 641 -3.77 -11.74 27.42
C GLU A 641 -4.82 -11.87 28.55
N ARG A 642 -4.70 -11.09 29.62
CA ARG A 642 -5.73 -11.04 30.68
C ARG A 642 -7.07 -10.57 30.13
N GLY A 643 -7.06 -9.54 29.29
CA GLY A 643 -8.27 -9.05 28.62
C GLY A 643 -8.94 -10.10 27.73
N ALA A 644 -8.16 -10.95 27.05
CA ALA A 644 -8.67 -12.03 26.22
C ALA A 644 -9.43 -13.08 27.05
N LEU A 645 -8.93 -13.41 28.24
CA LEU A 645 -9.61 -14.33 29.17
C LEU A 645 -10.97 -13.77 29.58
N VAL A 646 -10.99 -12.51 30.04
CA VAL A 646 -12.21 -11.82 30.42
C VAL A 646 -13.23 -11.77 29.27
N TYR A 647 -12.77 -11.45 28.06
CA TYR A 647 -13.62 -11.42 26.88
C TYR A 647 -14.27 -12.78 26.61
N ASN A 648 -13.47 -13.84 26.65
CA ASN A 648 -13.94 -15.19 26.37
C ASN A 648 -14.94 -15.68 27.42
N GLU A 649 -14.76 -15.34 28.69
CA GLU A 649 -15.64 -15.74 29.78
C GLU A 649 -16.99 -15.01 29.77
N LEU A 650 -16.98 -13.69 29.49
CA LEU A 650 -18.14 -12.83 29.71
C LEU A 650 -18.69 -12.16 28.43
N CYS A 651 -17.82 -11.57 27.62
CA CYS A 651 -18.23 -10.71 26.50
C CYS A 651 -18.65 -11.51 25.25
N SER A 652 -17.99 -12.65 25.02
CA SER A 652 -18.15 -13.50 23.84
C SER A 652 -19.55 -14.07 23.66
N GLN A 653 -20.31 -14.25 24.75
CA GLN A 653 -21.67 -14.79 24.72
C GLN A 653 -22.61 -13.92 23.89
N CYS A 654 -22.47 -12.59 24.01
CA CYS A 654 -23.26 -11.61 23.29
C CYS A 654 -22.59 -11.14 22.00
N HIS A 655 -21.28 -10.86 22.06
CA HIS A 655 -20.51 -10.28 20.95
C HIS A 655 -19.86 -11.31 20.02
N GLY A 656 -20.05 -12.60 20.28
CA GLY A 656 -19.45 -13.70 19.52
C GLY A 656 -17.98 -13.90 19.84
N ASN A 657 -17.50 -15.14 19.66
CA ASN A 657 -16.09 -15.50 19.94
C ASN A 657 -15.08 -14.73 19.07
N ASN A 658 -15.49 -14.27 17.89
CA ASN A 658 -14.68 -13.47 16.98
C ASN A 658 -15.03 -11.97 17.01
N GLY A 659 -15.90 -11.54 17.93
CA GLY A 659 -16.32 -10.13 18.02
C GLY A 659 -17.30 -9.67 16.95
N MET A 660 -17.84 -10.53 16.11
CA MET A 660 -18.76 -10.14 15.02
C MET A 660 -20.24 -10.04 15.43
N GLY A 661 -20.55 -10.32 16.70
CA GLY A 661 -21.90 -10.45 17.24
C GLY A 661 -22.43 -11.88 17.17
N THR A 662 -23.14 -12.33 18.22
CA THR A 662 -23.80 -13.64 18.23
C THR A 662 -25.12 -13.58 17.45
N PRO A 663 -25.39 -14.44 16.45
CA PRO A 663 -26.68 -14.49 15.76
C PRO A 663 -27.85 -14.82 16.71
N ALA A 664 -28.97 -14.12 16.57
CA ALA A 664 -30.18 -14.28 17.40
C ALA A 664 -31.42 -14.71 16.58
N GLY A 665 -31.24 -15.08 15.31
CA GLY A 665 -32.33 -15.44 14.38
C GLY A 665 -32.90 -14.24 13.60
N ASN A 666 -33.64 -14.51 12.51
CA ASN A 666 -34.24 -13.51 11.62
C ASN A 666 -33.25 -12.42 11.10
N GLY A 667 -31.97 -12.79 10.92
CA GLY A 667 -30.92 -11.86 10.50
C GLY A 667 -30.49 -10.85 11.56
N ARG A 668 -30.95 -10.96 12.80
CA ARG A 668 -30.57 -10.07 13.92
C ARG A 668 -29.40 -10.65 14.71
N LEU A 669 -28.60 -9.75 15.28
CA LEU A 669 -27.51 -10.06 16.21
C LEU A 669 -27.95 -9.77 17.65
N LEU A 670 -27.43 -10.54 18.60
CA LEU A 670 -27.64 -10.36 20.04
C LEU A 670 -27.03 -9.04 20.53
N ALA A 671 -25.83 -8.71 20.04
CA ALA A 671 -25.11 -7.48 20.33
C ALA A 671 -24.36 -6.97 19.07
N PRO A 672 -23.94 -5.69 19.03
CA PRO A 672 -23.12 -5.16 17.95
C PRO A 672 -21.79 -5.90 17.79
N ALA A 673 -21.28 -5.89 16.56
CA ALA A 673 -19.91 -6.29 16.30
C ALA A 673 -18.95 -5.32 17.02
N LEU A 674 -18.01 -5.89 17.75
CA LEU A 674 -16.86 -5.19 18.31
C LEU A 674 -15.68 -5.24 17.32
N ALA A 675 -15.56 -6.32 16.57
CA ALA A 675 -14.54 -6.51 15.56
C ALA A 675 -14.69 -5.53 14.39
N GLY A 676 -13.63 -4.79 14.08
CA GLY A 676 -13.62 -3.77 13.03
C GLY A 676 -14.51 -2.54 13.31
N SER A 677 -15.07 -2.41 14.51
CA SER A 677 -16.06 -1.37 14.84
C SER A 677 -15.43 0.02 14.88
N VAL A 678 -16.01 0.97 14.15
CA VAL A 678 -15.58 2.38 14.15
C VAL A 678 -15.63 2.96 15.56
N HIS A 679 -16.63 2.62 16.37
CA HIS A 679 -16.73 3.13 17.74
C HIS A 679 -15.64 2.58 18.65
N ILE A 680 -15.28 1.30 18.50
CA ILE A 680 -14.17 0.69 19.25
C ILE A 680 -12.83 1.27 18.82
N GLN A 681 -12.69 1.63 17.54
CA GLN A 681 -11.48 2.27 17.02
C GLN A 681 -11.39 3.78 17.31
N SER A 682 -12.48 4.40 17.76
CA SER A 682 -12.53 5.83 18.11
C SER A 682 -11.88 6.14 19.48
N HIS A 683 -12.14 7.33 20.01
CA HIS A 683 -11.60 7.79 21.30
C HIS A 683 -11.95 6.80 22.45
N PRO A 684 -10.98 6.43 23.32
CA PRO A 684 -11.17 5.43 24.37
C PRO A 684 -12.39 5.65 25.30
N ASP A 685 -12.74 6.91 25.60
CA ASP A 685 -13.92 7.26 26.42
C ASP A 685 -15.19 6.52 26.00
N TYR A 686 -15.42 6.30 24.70
CA TYR A 686 -16.62 5.60 24.24
C TYR A 686 -16.71 4.21 24.87
N ALA A 687 -15.66 3.41 24.68
CA ALA A 687 -15.62 2.04 25.16
C ALA A 687 -15.64 1.98 26.69
N ILE A 688 -14.92 2.88 27.36
CA ILE A 688 -14.88 2.95 28.82
C ILE A 688 -16.26 3.29 29.39
N ARG A 689 -16.93 4.30 28.85
CA ARG A 689 -18.27 4.72 29.31
C ARG A 689 -19.31 3.62 29.11
N VAL A 690 -19.25 2.92 27.98
CA VAL A 690 -20.14 1.79 27.67
C VAL A 690 -19.94 0.64 28.65
N VAL A 691 -18.70 0.25 28.96
CA VAL A 691 -18.44 -0.82 29.94
C VAL A 691 -18.84 -0.38 31.35
N LEU A 692 -18.51 0.84 31.75
CA LEU A 692 -18.84 1.34 33.08
C LEU A 692 -20.36 1.45 33.28
N HIS A 693 -21.10 2.03 32.35
CA HIS A 693 -22.50 2.43 32.61
C HIS A 693 -23.53 1.62 31.81
N GLY A 694 -23.11 0.86 30.80
CA GLY A 694 -24.00 0.17 29.89
C GLY A 694 -24.46 1.04 28.72
N LEU A 695 -25.12 0.41 27.75
CA LEU A 695 -25.66 1.04 26.55
C LEU A 695 -26.98 0.36 26.17
N GLU A 696 -28.02 1.14 25.90
CA GLU A 696 -29.34 0.66 25.50
C GLU A 696 -29.87 1.39 24.26
N GLY A 697 -30.85 0.76 23.63
CA GLY A 697 -31.54 1.33 22.46
C GLY A 697 -30.79 1.13 21.13
N PRO A 698 -31.26 1.79 20.07
CA PRO A 698 -30.66 1.66 18.74
C PRO A 698 -29.29 2.36 18.67
N ILE A 699 -28.32 1.69 18.03
CA ILE A 699 -27.03 2.27 17.68
C ILE A 699 -27.10 2.60 16.19
N GLU A 700 -27.04 3.90 15.86
CA GLU A 700 -27.16 4.37 14.47
C GLU A 700 -28.41 3.82 13.75
N GLY A 701 -29.53 3.75 14.47
CA GLY A 701 -30.79 3.21 13.95
C GLY A 701 -30.87 1.68 13.88
N LYS A 702 -29.78 0.96 14.18
CA LYS A 702 -29.76 -0.51 14.23
C LYS A 702 -30.11 -1.03 15.62
N THR A 703 -31.09 -1.92 15.69
CA THR A 703 -31.52 -2.57 16.94
C THR A 703 -30.95 -3.98 17.07
N TYR A 704 -30.56 -4.36 18.28
CA TYR A 704 -30.02 -5.68 18.62
C TYR A 704 -31.00 -6.47 19.49
N ALA A 705 -30.97 -7.80 19.39
CA ALA A 705 -31.91 -8.64 20.13
C ALA A 705 -31.70 -8.57 21.64
N GLY A 706 -30.47 -8.31 22.10
CA GLY A 706 -30.17 -8.13 23.52
C GLY A 706 -30.74 -6.84 24.10
N GLY A 707 -30.95 -5.81 23.28
CA GLY A 707 -31.61 -4.54 23.65
C GLY A 707 -30.87 -3.64 24.66
N LEU A 708 -30.05 -4.23 25.54
CA LEU A 708 -29.30 -3.58 26.61
C LEU A 708 -27.96 -4.29 26.81
N MET A 709 -26.88 -3.50 26.90
CA MET A 709 -25.62 -3.92 27.48
C MET A 709 -25.59 -3.46 28.94
N ALA A 710 -25.50 -4.41 29.88
CA ALA A 710 -25.48 -4.11 31.30
C ALA A 710 -24.19 -3.39 31.72
N SER A 711 -24.32 -2.54 32.74
CA SER A 711 -23.19 -1.87 33.41
C SER A 711 -22.27 -2.88 34.08
N MET A 712 -20.97 -2.64 33.97
CA MET A 712 -19.90 -3.38 34.67
C MET A 712 -19.12 -2.44 35.60
N LYS A 713 -19.76 -1.39 36.15
CA LYS A 713 -19.11 -0.38 37.01
C LYS A 713 -18.44 -0.97 38.26
N GLU A 714 -18.86 -2.13 38.74
CA GLU A 714 -18.28 -2.75 39.93
C GLU A 714 -16.90 -3.38 39.67
N GLN A 715 -16.52 -3.55 38.39
CA GLN A 715 -15.20 -4.06 38.03
C GLN A 715 -14.11 -3.02 38.26
N SER A 716 -12.91 -3.49 38.63
CA SER A 716 -11.76 -2.63 38.88
C SER A 716 -11.30 -1.89 37.61
N ASP A 717 -10.56 -0.80 37.79
CA ASP A 717 -10.02 -0.04 36.66
C ASP A 717 -9.04 -0.87 35.82
N GLU A 718 -8.27 -1.77 36.45
CA GLU A 718 -7.40 -2.71 35.75
C GLU A 718 -8.21 -3.71 34.93
N TRP A 719 -9.27 -4.29 35.49
CA TRP A 719 -10.13 -5.25 34.78
C TRP A 719 -10.74 -4.63 33.51
N VAL A 720 -11.28 -3.41 33.64
CA VAL A 720 -11.88 -2.67 32.51
C VAL A 720 -10.80 -2.32 31.47
N ALA A 721 -9.63 -1.87 31.93
CA ALA A 721 -8.50 -1.56 31.06
C ALA A 721 -8.02 -2.79 30.27
N ASP A 722 -7.90 -3.95 30.92
CA ASP A 722 -7.46 -5.20 30.30
C ASP A 722 -8.42 -5.65 29.20
N VAL A 723 -9.71 -5.81 29.51
CA VAL A 723 -10.70 -6.31 28.53
C VAL A 723 -10.88 -5.34 27.37
N LEU A 724 -10.92 -4.03 27.63
CA LEU A 724 -11.05 -3.04 26.57
C LEU A 724 -9.79 -2.94 25.72
N SER A 725 -8.61 -3.15 26.30
CA SER A 725 -7.35 -3.23 25.54
C SER A 725 -7.35 -4.42 24.59
N TYR A 726 -7.80 -5.60 25.05
CA TYR A 726 -7.99 -6.75 24.17
C TYR A 726 -9.03 -6.49 23.08
N ILE A 727 -10.17 -5.89 23.41
CA ILE A 727 -11.21 -5.57 22.41
C ILE A 727 -10.69 -4.55 21.39
N ARG A 728 -9.93 -3.54 21.83
CA ARG A 728 -9.42 -2.46 20.98
C ARG A 728 -8.23 -2.87 20.14
N ASN A 729 -7.36 -3.74 20.64
CA ASN A 729 -6.13 -4.17 19.94
C ASN A 729 -6.20 -5.62 19.41
N GLY A 730 -7.28 -6.33 19.69
CA GLY A 730 -7.60 -7.67 19.20
C GLY A 730 -8.90 -7.70 18.41
N LEU A 731 -9.42 -8.90 18.12
CA LEU A 731 -10.69 -9.09 17.38
C LEU A 731 -10.73 -8.30 16.05
N SER A 732 -9.63 -8.25 15.29
CA SER A 732 -9.52 -7.45 14.06
C SER A 732 -9.55 -5.92 14.24
N ASN A 733 -9.56 -5.41 15.47
CA ASN A 733 -9.27 -4.02 15.79
C ASN A 733 -7.76 -3.81 16.00
N ASP A 734 -7.33 -2.55 15.95
CA ASP A 734 -5.92 -2.18 16.11
C ASP A 734 -5.79 -0.78 16.73
N ALA A 735 -6.66 -0.45 17.69
CA ALA A 735 -6.67 0.83 18.39
C ALA A 735 -5.74 0.81 19.61
N SER A 736 -5.48 1.99 20.19
CA SER A 736 -4.65 2.15 21.38
C SER A 736 -5.16 1.31 22.55
N LEU A 737 -4.24 0.78 23.36
CA LEU A 737 -4.57 0.16 24.64
C LEU A 737 -5.12 1.22 25.61
N ILE A 738 -5.87 0.76 26.61
CA ILE A 738 -6.44 1.59 27.67
C ILE A 738 -5.65 1.33 28.94
N SER A 739 -5.21 2.39 29.62
CA SER A 739 -4.58 2.27 30.93
C SER A 739 -5.60 2.31 32.07
N PRO A 740 -5.30 1.71 33.24
CA PRO A 740 -6.15 1.83 34.43
C PRO A 740 -6.39 3.29 34.83
N GLN A 741 -5.40 4.18 34.63
CA GLN A 741 -5.51 5.61 34.93
C GLN A 741 -6.54 6.30 34.04
N GLN A 742 -6.63 5.91 32.76
CA GLN A 742 -7.68 6.42 31.86
C GLN A 742 -9.07 5.98 32.35
N VAL A 743 -9.22 4.72 32.77
CA VAL A 743 -10.50 4.23 33.32
C VAL A 743 -10.87 5.00 34.60
N ALA A 744 -9.92 5.16 35.52
CA ALA A 744 -10.13 5.90 36.77
C ALA A 744 -10.58 7.36 36.50
N ALA A 745 -9.96 8.02 35.52
CA ALA A 745 -10.31 9.38 35.13
C ALA A 745 -11.73 9.48 34.57
N VAL A 746 -12.12 8.56 33.67
CA VAL A 746 -13.48 8.51 33.11
C VAL A 746 -14.50 8.16 34.20
N ARG A 747 -14.19 7.21 35.08
CA ARG A 747 -15.04 6.84 36.22
C ARG A 747 -15.31 8.04 37.12
N LYS A 748 -14.27 8.80 37.47
CA LYS A 748 -14.41 10.05 38.24
C LYS A 748 -15.26 11.10 37.50
N LYS A 749 -15.07 11.26 36.19
CA LYS A 749 -15.83 12.19 35.34
C LYS A 749 -17.31 11.80 35.19
N THR A 750 -17.67 10.55 35.45
CA THR A 750 -19.00 9.99 35.18
C THR A 750 -19.74 9.49 36.42
N THR A 751 -19.32 9.90 37.62
CA THR A 751 -20.00 9.54 38.88
C THR A 751 -21.47 9.96 38.92
N GLY A 752 -21.84 11.04 38.22
CA GLY A 752 -23.22 11.50 38.09
C GLY A 752 -24.08 10.74 37.08
N GLN A 753 -23.50 9.83 36.27
CA GLN A 753 -24.26 9.06 35.27
C GLN A 753 -25.14 8.02 35.97
N GLN A 754 -26.43 8.03 35.63
CA GLN A 754 -27.42 7.06 36.12
C GLN A 754 -27.93 6.21 34.97
N GLY A 755 -27.93 4.89 35.16
CA GLY A 755 -28.39 3.93 34.15
C GLY A 755 -27.52 3.86 32.90
N ALA A 756 -27.98 3.07 31.93
CA ALA A 756 -27.32 2.88 30.65
C ALA A 756 -27.44 4.13 29.77
N TYR A 757 -26.42 4.36 28.94
CA TYR A 757 -26.48 5.43 27.96
C TYR A 757 -27.43 5.08 26.82
N GLN A 758 -28.02 6.11 26.21
CA GLN A 758 -28.55 6.04 24.85
C GLN A 758 -27.47 6.47 23.86
N TYR A 759 -27.30 5.77 22.73
CA TYR A 759 -26.21 6.02 21.78
C TYR A 759 -26.12 7.50 21.35
N ALA A 760 -27.25 8.11 20.98
CA ALA A 760 -27.32 9.50 20.53
C ALA A 760 -26.93 10.53 21.60
N GLN A 761 -27.01 10.16 22.89
CA GLN A 761 -26.54 11.00 24.00
C GLN A 761 -25.06 10.76 24.25
N LEU A 762 -24.64 9.49 24.30
CA LEU A 762 -23.25 9.12 24.50
C LEU A 762 -22.34 9.74 23.44
N SER A 763 -22.72 9.65 22.16
CA SER A 763 -21.93 10.15 21.04
C SER A 763 -21.60 11.64 21.15
N LYS A 764 -22.45 12.44 21.81
CA LYS A 764 -22.22 13.87 22.06
C LYS A 764 -21.26 14.15 23.22
N LEU A 765 -20.99 13.16 24.07
CA LEU A 765 -20.08 13.28 25.22
C LEU A 765 -18.66 12.82 24.90
N ILE A 766 -18.47 12.09 23.79
CA ILE A 766 -17.17 11.56 23.40
C ILE A 766 -16.38 12.65 22.69
N PRO A 767 -15.11 12.91 23.08
CA PRO A 767 -14.25 13.77 22.30
C PRO A 767 -14.17 13.33 20.85
N TYR A 768 -14.33 14.27 19.92
CA TYR A 768 -14.12 14.02 18.50
C TYR A 768 -12.79 14.62 18.04
N GLU A 769 -12.09 13.91 17.16
CA GLU A 769 -10.85 14.38 16.55
C GLU A 769 -11.18 15.50 15.54
N ILE A 770 -10.58 16.67 15.72
CA ILE A 770 -10.69 17.77 14.76
C ILE A 770 -9.82 17.42 13.54
N GLN A 771 -10.43 17.45 12.37
CA GLN A 771 -9.75 17.07 11.13
C GLN A 771 -8.65 18.08 10.76
N PRO A 772 -7.40 17.64 10.52
CA PRO A 772 -6.26 18.52 10.28
C PRO A 772 -6.46 19.50 9.11
N GLN A 773 -7.19 19.09 8.06
CA GLN A 773 -7.42 19.92 6.87
C GLN A 773 -8.22 21.19 7.16
N SER A 774 -8.88 21.27 8.32
CA SER A 774 -9.62 22.46 8.75
C SER A 774 -8.79 23.45 9.56
N LEU A 775 -7.53 23.12 9.87
CA LEU A 775 -6.68 23.87 10.79
C LEU A 775 -5.66 24.72 10.03
N THR A 776 -5.39 25.92 10.55
CA THR A 776 -4.22 26.70 10.14
C THR A 776 -3.12 26.53 11.20
N VAL A 777 -1.91 26.26 10.76
CA VAL A 777 -0.81 25.90 11.66
C VAL A 777 0.40 26.78 11.36
N THR A 778 1.01 27.31 12.41
CA THR A 778 2.25 28.10 12.32
C THR A 778 3.23 27.67 13.41
N ALA A 779 4.52 27.93 13.22
CA ALA A 779 5.54 27.66 14.21
C ALA A 779 6.67 28.70 14.10
N SER A 780 7.44 28.90 15.17
CA SER A 780 8.58 29.83 15.14
C SER A 780 9.74 29.34 14.26
N HIS A 781 9.88 28.02 14.13
CA HIS A 781 10.88 27.35 13.31
C HIS A 781 10.24 26.18 12.61
N THR A 782 10.72 25.84 11.41
CA THR A 782 10.27 24.67 10.67
C THR A 782 11.38 24.24 9.73
N ALA A 783 11.70 22.95 9.76
CA ALA A 783 12.61 22.30 8.83
C ALA A 783 11.98 20.99 8.35
N SER A 784 12.42 20.51 7.18
CA SER A 784 12.02 19.19 6.72
C SER A 784 12.66 18.11 7.58
N THR A 785 11.91 17.03 7.83
CA THR A 785 12.37 15.87 8.60
C THR A 785 13.06 14.82 7.72
N ARG A 786 13.03 14.99 6.39
CA ARG A 786 13.58 14.04 5.41
C ARG A 786 14.03 14.74 4.13
N ILE A 787 14.77 14.03 3.28
CA ILE A 787 15.06 14.48 1.90
C ILE A 787 13.75 14.47 1.10
N GLY A 788 13.57 15.48 0.25
CA GLY A 788 12.36 15.67 -0.56
C GLY A 788 11.11 16.09 0.24
N GLY A 789 11.23 16.22 1.57
CA GLY A 789 10.10 16.51 2.45
C GLY A 789 9.62 17.96 2.40
N ASN A 790 8.44 18.18 2.97
CA ASN A 790 7.83 19.50 3.12
C ASN A 790 8.51 20.30 4.23
N VAL A 791 8.54 21.62 4.07
CA VAL A 791 8.91 22.57 5.13
C VAL A 791 7.63 23.24 5.60
N SER A 792 6.83 22.53 6.38
CA SER A 792 5.54 23.02 6.88
C SER A 792 5.27 22.54 8.30
N PRO A 793 4.75 23.39 9.20
CA PRO A 793 4.33 22.95 10.53
C PRO A 793 3.12 22.01 10.48
N ALA A 794 2.33 22.03 9.40
CA ALA A 794 1.19 21.13 9.24
C ALA A 794 1.60 19.64 9.14
N THR A 795 2.86 19.33 8.81
CA THR A 795 3.36 17.95 8.72
C THR A 795 3.35 17.24 10.08
N ALA A 796 3.24 17.97 11.19
CA ALA A 796 3.07 17.39 12.53
C ALA A 796 1.84 16.46 12.61
N PHE A 797 0.81 16.69 11.79
CA PHE A 797 -0.42 15.88 11.73
C PHE A 797 -0.29 14.65 10.81
N THR A 798 0.84 14.51 10.10
CA THR A 798 1.09 13.44 9.12
C THR A 798 2.17 12.48 9.64
N TYR A 799 2.47 11.42 8.88
CA TYR A 799 3.60 10.55 9.20
C TYR A 799 4.96 11.24 9.02
N GLU A 800 5.04 12.25 8.14
CA GLU A 800 6.28 13.00 7.89
C GLU A 800 6.82 13.64 9.18
N GLY A 801 5.90 14.16 10.01
CA GLY A 801 6.23 14.86 11.24
C GLY A 801 6.84 16.24 10.98
N TRP A 802 6.89 17.03 12.04
CA TRP A 802 7.44 18.38 12.05
C TRP A 802 8.66 18.44 12.97
N SER A 803 9.62 19.31 12.63
CA SER A 803 10.81 19.58 13.45
C SER A 803 11.21 21.05 13.40
N THR A 804 11.80 21.54 14.49
CA THR A 804 12.50 22.83 14.51
C THR A 804 13.78 22.81 13.64
N GLY A 805 14.36 21.63 13.38
CA GLY A 805 15.61 21.44 12.62
C GLY A 805 16.88 21.97 13.29
N VAL A 806 16.73 22.66 14.42
CA VAL A 806 17.80 23.25 15.23
C VAL A 806 17.56 22.94 16.70
N SER A 807 18.61 23.04 17.52
CA SER A 807 18.57 22.77 18.96
C SER A 807 17.43 23.53 19.67
N GLN A 808 16.78 22.88 20.64
CA GLN A 808 15.66 23.45 21.40
C GLN A 808 16.08 24.72 22.16
N GLN A 809 15.40 25.84 21.90
CA GLN A 809 15.61 27.11 22.57
C GLN A 809 14.35 27.58 23.31
N LYS A 810 14.56 28.19 24.47
CA LYS A 810 13.48 28.83 25.24
C LYS A 810 12.73 29.84 24.35
N GLY A 811 11.41 29.77 24.37
CA GLY A 811 10.53 30.66 23.61
C GLY A 811 10.13 30.15 22.22
N MET A 812 10.74 29.08 21.70
CA MET A 812 10.25 28.41 20.49
C MET A 812 8.80 27.95 20.66
N TRP A 813 7.97 28.06 19.61
CA TRP A 813 6.55 27.77 19.73
C TRP A 813 5.96 27.10 18.49
N TYR A 814 4.85 26.39 18.71
CA TYR A 814 3.99 25.78 17.71
C TYR A 814 2.54 26.19 18.01
N GLN A 815 1.80 26.62 16.99
CA GLN A 815 0.47 27.22 17.13
C GLN A 815 -0.53 26.62 16.15
N ILE A 816 -1.74 26.41 16.65
CA ILE A 816 -2.90 25.96 15.89
C ILE A 816 -3.97 27.05 15.97
N GLU A 817 -4.50 27.46 14.82
CA GLU A 817 -5.73 28.24 14.69
C GLU A 817 -6.86 27.33 14.22
N PHE A 818 -7.96 27.37 14.97
CA PHE A 818 -9.20 26.70 14.66
C PHE A 818 -10.10 27.62 13.82
N PRO A 819 -10.90 27.07 12.89
CA PRO A 819 -11.77 27.88 12.02
C PRO A 819 -12.86 28.63 12.81
N LYS A 820 -13.18 28.16 14.02
CA LYS A 820 -14.08 28.77 14.99
C LYS A 820 -13.64 28.40 16.40
N GLU A 821 -14.19 29.07 17.40
CA GLU A 821 -14.00 28.65 18.80
C GLU A 821 -14.51 27.23 19.03
N VAL A 822 -13.70 26.42 19.70
CA VAL A 822 -13.99 25.03 20.08
C VAL A 822 -13.64 24.80 21.55
N ASN A 823 -14.31 23.85 22.21
CA ASN A 823 -13.92 23.42 23.55
C ASN A 823 -12.90 22.29 23.41
N LEU A 824 -11.65 22.59 23.74
CA LEU A 824 -10.56 21.64 23.56
C LEU A 824 -10.55 20.61 24.69
N ALA A 825 -10.59 19.33 24.33
CA ALA A 825 -10.59 18.22 25.28
C ALA A 825 -9.16 17.76 25.58
N GLU A 826 -8.38 17.48 24.54
CA GLU A 826 -7.03 16.94 24.65
C GLU A 826 -6.20 17.14 23.37
N LEU A 827 -4.89 16.99 23.52
CA LEU A 827 -3.91 16.99 22.44
C LEU A 827 -3.05 15.74 22.57
N GLN A 828 -2.84 15.03 21.47
CA GLN A 828 -1.99 13.83 21.43
C GLN A 828 -0.92 14.00 20.35
N PHE A 829 0.33 13.61 20.60
CA PHE A 829 1.36 13.53 19.56
C PHE A 829 2.43 12.52 19.94
N THR A 830 3.23 12.14 18.94
CA THR A 830 4.39 11.28 19.13
C THR A 830 5.68 12.08 18.96
N SER A 831 6.66 11.85 19.81
CA SER A 831 8.00 12.44 19.69
C SER A 831 8.99 11.38 19.21
N PRO A 832 9.50 11.48 17.97
CA PRO A 832 10.38 10.47 17.40
C PRO A 832 11.77 10.47 18.03
N GLN A 833 12.50 9.38 17.82
CA GLN A 833 13.93 9.28 18.09
C GLN A 833 14.66 9.27 16.75
N THR A 834 15.79 9.98 16.66
CA THR A 834 16.61 9.97 15.45
C THR A 834 17.98 9.38 15.76
N ILE A 835 18.60 8.76 14.77
CA ILE A 835 19.98 8.29 14.91
C ILE A 835 20.89 9.51 14.96
N LYS A 836 21.88 9.49 15.85
CA LYS A 836 22.89 10.54 15.95
C LYS A 836 23.54 10.81 14.58
N LYS A 837 23.58 12.08 14.18
CA LYS A 837 24.13 12.52 12.89
C LYS A 837 25.57 12.05 12.73
N GLY A 838 25.90 11.55 11.53
CA GLY A 838 27.24 11.06 11.20
C GLY A 838 27.56 9.63 11.69
N TRP A 839 26.66 9.00 12.44
CA TRP A 839 26.83 7.59 12.79
C TRP A 839 26.65 6.70 11.55
N LYS A 840 27.61 5.81 11.33
CA LYS A 840 27.55 4.76 10.31
C LYS A 840 27.82 3.41 10.98
N PRO A 841 27.11 2.32 10.60
CA PRO A 841 27.48 0.99 11.03
C PRO A 841 28.91 0.67 10.56
N LYS A 842 29.71 0.01 11.40
CA LYS A 842 31.06 -0.40 11.00
C LYS A 842 30.96 -1.51 9.94
N PRO A 843 31.78 -1.50 8.88
CA PRO A 843 31.82 -2.57 7.90
C PRO A 843 32.01 -3.94 8.57
N GLY A 844 31.18 -4.92 8.21
CA GLY A 844 31.25 -6.30 8.73
C GLY A 844 30.69 -6.50 10.15
N GLN A 845 30.20 -5.47 10.83
CA GLN A 845 29.55 -5.63 12.13
C GLN A 845 28.15 -6.26 11.95
N SER A 846 27.86 -7.30 12.75
CA SER A 846 26.52 -7.90 12.76
C SER A 846 25.48 -6.91 13.27
N PHE A 847 24.38 -6.74 12.53
CA PHE A 847 23.22 -5.98 12.97
C PHE A 847 22.66 -6.47 14.32
N ALA A 848 22.84 -7.75 14.65
CA ALA A 848 22.33 -8.33 15.90
C ALA A 848 23.09 -7.88 17.16
N THR A 849 24.32 -7.37 17.03
CA THR A 849 25.13 -6.89 18.15
C THR A 849 25.38 -5.39 18.10
N MET A 850 24.67 -4.68 17.23
CA MET A 850 24.87 -3.26 16.98
C MET A 850 24.01 -2.41 17.92
N THR A 851 24.66 -1.53 18.69
CA THR A 851 23.97 -0.49 19.46
C THR A 851 23.87 0.78 18.61
N ILE A 852 22.65 1.21 18.31
CA ILE A 852 22.38 2.43 17.55
C ILE A 852 22.25 3.60 18.54
N PRO A 853 23.04 4.68 18.42
CA PRO A 853 22.95 5.84 19.30
C PRO A 853 21.77 6.72 18.89
N PHE A 854 20.62 6.53 19.53
CA PHE A 854 19.45 7.37 19.34
C PHE A 854 19.52 8.64 20.19
N ILE A 855 19.09 9.76 19.59
CA ILE A 855 18.79 11.02 20.27
C ILE A 855 17.27 11.19 20.39
N HIS A 856 16.82 11.75 21.52
CA HIS A 856 15.39 11.89 21.82
C HIS A 856 14.90 13.32 21.60
N ASN A 857 13.98 13.50 20.65
CA ASN A 857 13.60 14.81 20.12
C ASN A 857 12.32 15.41 20.75
N TYR A 858 11.87 14.87 21.90
CA TYR A 858 10.68 15.37 22.61
C TYR A 858 10.91 16.77 23.20
N PRO A 859 9.86 17.62 23.30
CA PRO A 859 9.98 18.92 23.96
C PRO A 859 10.28 18.73 25.45
N ARG A 860 11.34 19.36 25.98
CA ARG A 860 11.76 19.13 27.37
C ARG A 860 10.78 19.72 28.39
N ALA A 861 10.45 20.99 28.25
CA ALA A 861 9.48 21.70 29.09
C ALA A 861 8.78 22.79 28.28
N PHE A 862 7.46 22.90 28.40
CA PHE A 862 6.66 23.86 27.66
C PHE A 862 5.39 24.28 28.39
N THR A 863 4.90 25.46 28.03
CA THR A 863 3.61 26.02 28.45
C THR A 863 2.59 25.84 27.32
N ILE A 864 1.35 25.51 27.68
CA ILE A 864 0.21 25.56 26.77
C ILE A 864 -0.65 26.76 27.12
N SER A 865 -0.89 27.60 26.12
CA SER A 865 -1.79 28.75 26.23
C SER A 865 -2.87 28.70 25.17
N VAL A 866 -4.02 29.29 25.47
CA VAL A 866 -5.14 29.44 24.54
C VAL A 866 -5.52 30.90 24.35
N SER A 867 -6.18 31.21 23.23
CA SER A 867 -6.70 32.55 22.97
C SER A 867 -7.96 32.49 22.10
N SER A 868 -8.84 33.48 22.24
CA SER A 868 -10.01 33.66 21.37
C SER A 868 -9.72 34.58 20.18
N ASP A 869 -8.73 35.45 20.29
CA ASP A 869 -8.42 36.52 19.33
C ASP A 869 -6.99 36.45 18.76
N GLY A 870 -6.16 35.55 19.29
CA GLY A 870 -4.75 35.39 18.89
C GLY A 870 -3.81 36.42 19.53
N GLN A 871 -4.33 37.37 20.31
CA GLN A 871 -3.58 38.45 20.95
C GLN A 871 -3.50 38.26 22.47
N ASN A 872 -4.63 37.95 23.09
CA ASN A 872 -4.76 37.74 24.53
C ASN A 872 -4.62 36.26 24.85
N TRP A 873 -3.45 35.88 25.38
CA TRP A 873 -3.10 34.49 25.67
C TRP A 873 -3.28 34.16 27.15
N GLN A 874 -4.03 33.09 27.43
CA GLN A 874 -4.25 32.58 28.77
C GLN A 874 -3.53 31.24 28.93
N PRO A 875 -2.56 31.10 29.85
CA PRO A 875 -1.90 29.82 30.11
C PRO A 875 -2.89 28.87 30.79
N ILE A 876 -3.05 27.67 30.23
CA ILE A 876 -3.88 26.60 30.79
C ILE A 876 -3.03 25.48 31.39
N GLN A 877 -1.74 25.39 31.00
CA GLN A 877 -0.72 24.55 31.64
C GLN A 877 0.64 25.25 31.56
N THR A 878 1.39 25.34 32.66
CA THR A 878 2.64 26.12 32.73
C THR A 878 3.92 25.29 32.78
N GLU A 879 3.85 24.01 33.15
CA GLU A 879 5.02 23.12 33.35
C GLU A 879 4.82 21.72 32.73
N THR A 880 4.42 21.67 31.46
CA THR A 880 4.24 20.40 30.76
C THR A 880 5.59 19.87 30.27
N LYS A 881 5.88 18.59 30.49
CA LYS A 881 7.08 17.93 29.98
C LYS A 881 6.71 16.89 28.94
N GLY A 882 7.45 16.87 27.84
CA GLY A 882 7.32 15.82 26.83
C GLY A 882 8.05 14.56 27.24
N VAL A 883 7.65 13.44 26.66
CA VAL A 883 8.30 12.13 26.79
C VAL A 883 8.61 11.57 25.40
N ALA A 884 9.54 10.62 25.34
CA ALA A 884 9.79 9.87 24.12
C ALA A 884 8.55 9.02 23.75
N GLY A 885 8.22 8.92 22.47
CA GLY A 885 7.02 8.22 22.02
C GLY A 885 5.74 9.04 22.27
N ASP A 886 4.70 8.40 22.79
CA ASP A 886 3.36 8.96 22.87
C ASP A 886 3.22 10.00 24.00
N ASN A 887 2.65 11.15 23.67
CA ASN A 887 2.35 12.25 24.58
C ASN A 887 0.83 12.52 24.53
N ILE A 888 0.16 12.51 25.68
CA ILE A 888 -1.28 12.83 25.81
C ILE A 888 -1.42 13.97 26.82
N ILE A 889 -2.06 15.06 26.40
CA ILE A 889 -2.18 16.28 27.20
C ILE A 889 -3.64 16.69 27.31
N LEU A 890 -4.17 16.70 28.53
CA LEU A 890 -5.55 17.08 28.82
C LEU A 890 -5.73 18.60 28.82
N LEU A 891 -6.68 19.11 28.03
CA LEU A 891 -6.95 20.55 27.89
C LEU A 891 -8.19 21.01 28.69
N ASN A 892 -8.85 20.09 29.38
CA ASN A 892 -9.92 20.34 30.35
C ASN A 892 -11.10 21.20 29.84
N GLY A 893 -11.41 21.14 28.55
CA GLY A 893 -12.54 21.87 27.95
C GLY A 893 -12.24 23.35 27.70
N ALA A 894 -10.98 23.76 27.62
CA ALA A 894 -10.60 25.14 27.37
C ALA A 894 -11.20 25.63 26.04
N LYS A 895 -12.05 26.67 26.12
CA LYS A 895 -12.66 27.28 24.94
C LYS A 895 -11.65 28.18 24.25
N ALA A 896 -11.36 27.90 22.98
CA ALA A 896 -10.29 28.59 22.26
C ALA A 896 -10.53 28.64 20.75
N LYS A 897 -10.06 29.72 20.11
CA LYS A 897 -9.81 29.77 18.66
C LYS A 897 -8.34 29.50 18.33
N PHE A 898 -7.42 29.74 19.28
CA PHE A 898 -5.99 29.51 19.11
C PHE A 898 -5.44 28.68 20.27
N LEU A 899 -4.54 27.75 19.97
CA LEU A 899 -3.74 27.01 20.94
C LEU A 899 -2.26 27.18 20.59
N LYS A 900 -1.42 27.41 21.61
CA LYS A 900 0.03 27.55 21.44
C LYS A 900 0.78 26.73 22.48
N MET A 901 1.70 25.91 22.00
CA MET A 901 2.73 25.23 22.78
C MET A 901 4.02 26.05 22.68
N GLN A 902 4.59 26.48 23.81
CA GLN A 902 5.81 27.29 23.83
C GLN A 902 6.84 26.71 24.79
N LEU A 903 8.06 26.46 24.33
CA LEU A 903 9.14 25.94 25.15
C LEU A 903 9.49 26.93 26.27
N SER A 904 9.41 26.45 27.51
CA SER A 904 9.72 27.23 28.72
C SER A 904 11.22 27.26 29.02
N GLU A 905 11.95 26.28 28.49
CA GLU A 905 13.38 26.05 28.67
C GLU A 905 14.02 25.62 27.34
N GLY A 906 15.34 25.77 27.22
CA GLY A 906 16.13 25.26 26.09
C GLY A 906 17.18 24.25 26.56
N LEU A 907 17.95 23.69 25.63
CA LEU A 907 19.08 22.83 25.93
C LEU A 907 20.36 23.67 25.95
N ALA A 908 20.95 23.88 27.13
CA ALA A 908 22.28 24.50 27.25
C ALA A 908 23.35 23.43 27.01
N ASP A 909 24.32 23.71 26.13
CA ASP A 909 25.56 22.93 25.92
C ASP A 909 25.38 21.45 25.52
N ASP A 910 24.37 21.14 24.70
CA ASP A 910 24.22 19.81 24.09
C ASP A 910 24.98 19.72 22.75
N SER A 911 25.97 18.82 22.64
CA SER A 911 26.76 18.63 21.41
C SER A 911 25.97 18.03 20.26
N ASP A 912 24.80 17.45 20.54
CA ASP A 912 24.05 16.65 19.58
C ASP A 912 22.96 17.45 18.84
N GLU A 913 22.88 18.76 19.09
CA GLU A 913 21.97 19.71 18.42
C GLU A 913 20.51 19.23 18.39
N ILE A 914 19.99 18.76 19.53
CA ILE A 914 18.70 18.05 19.59
C ILE A 914 17.51 18.98 19.26
N PRO A 915 16.74 18.74 18.18
CA PRO A 915 15.59 19.55 17.85
C PRO A 915 14.35 19.18 18.67
N TRP A 916 13.32 20.04 18.64
CA TRP A 916 11.97 19.67 19.05
C TRP A 916 11.24 19.11 17.83
N SER A 917 10.75 17.88 17.93
CA SER A 917 10.00 17.23 16.87
C SER A 917 8.68 16.65 17.37
N MET A 918 7.65 16.68 16.53
CA MET A 918 6.33 16.11 16.78
C MET A 918 5.80 15.44 15.51
N GLY A 919 5.19 14.27 15.63
CA GLY A 919 4.47 13.60 14.54
C GLY A 919 3.16 13.00 15.05
N HIS A 920 2.25 12.66 14.14
CA HIS A 920 0.91 12.13 14.48
C HIS A 920 0.14 13.02 15.49
N LEU A 921 0.28 14.33 15.39
CA LEU A 921 -0.46 15.28 16.20
C LEU A 921 -1.97 15.13 15.96
N LYS A 922 -2.73 15.03 17.04
CA LYS A 922 -4.19 14.98 17.05
C LYS A 922 -4.72 15.96 18.08
N VAL A 923 -5.82 16.63 17.74
CA VAL A 923 -6.51 17.55 18.63
C VAL A 923 -7.95 17.10 18.74
N PHE A 924 -8.44 16.96 19.97
CA PHE A 924 -9.80 16.54 20.24
C PHE A 924 -10.61 17.68 20.85
N ALA A 925 -11.87 17.79 20.45
CA ALA A 925 -12.84 18.73 21.00
C ALA A 925 -14.07 18.03 21.60
N GLN A 926 -14.81 18.76 22.42
CA GLN A 926 -16.09 18.35 23.02
C GLN A 926 -17.22 19.34 22.70
#